data_AF-A0A7Y2HU74-F1
#
_entry.id   AF-A0A7Y2HU74-F1
#
_cell.length_a   1.000
_cell.length_b   1.000
_cell.length_c   1.000
_cell.angle_alpha   90.00
_cell.angle_beta   90.00
_cell.angle_gamma   90.00
#
_symmetry.space_group_name_H-M   'P 1'
#
loop_
_entity.id
_entity.type
_entity.pdbx_description
1 polymer ?
#
loop_
_entity_poly.entity_id
_entity_poly.type
_entity_poly.pdbx_seq_one_letter_code
_entity_poly.pdbx_strand_id
1 'polypeptide(L)'
;MPVETAEEINVAFDSVTIPAGGGAPTVVMRLTDDLGFGLIGLPSNAVSFTLEQLSAGQNGSSSEWQSYITRSSAGIANAQATTESASAGSYTDNGDGTYTYTFAQALTDYPAGPVFSDTKTHRLGVEIRTNRYLPENIPANNAPYDFVPTGGAPLDTRLIVNNDTCNACHDNLEFHGEARFDIEYCVTCHNPYSIDGDTVNEPWEGTVDMKEMIHKIHYGVNLANGYAIVGYGGNRIDYSGIEFTQDVRNCTTCHQESDPTVPQASNWRTVQTRSACGSCHDTIDWEGGNHPGGLAFTDDSQCGGCHNETSGVTGLHVPVVHQIPEQIAAEAFAYEVVSVTNAAPGQVPTATIRVSNPQDGTTYDINDAAGPFQIGSSRLNLDIAWTSAALGNLDPNDDLARPADSGAPFAPIQINFQSGAVGDGNGNFTKAASDAIPTGITGSGLAVLEGRAAVDIDGSLDNLPVSSDVLAFAITDAAAQERRKIVNIDKCNDCHKNLALHGDNRSGNTEVCSTCHNANATDVQQRGVADTACFDELGPIEAPIDMKHMVHQIHAGNTAVCGYRNSAHDYTGVVYPGRLNNCEGCHLEGTYYPVDPDAVLATTIDSGADRSILIDDVAISPNTAVCSSCHTSDLASNHMTQNGGDFMAGKDENGALTSSGAETCALCHGEGRSADVGVAHGIDTFESN
;
A
#
# COMPACT_ATOMS: atom_id res chain seq x y z
N MET A 1 6.90 24.18 31.57
CA MET A 1 7.65 24.77 30.45
C MET A 1 6.65 25.46 29.54
N PRO A 2 6.93 26.66 28.98
CA PRO A 2 6.00 27.28 28.04
C PRO A 2 5.74 26.36 26.85
N VAL A 3 4.48 26.27 26.38
CA VAL A 3 4.10 25.38 25.29
C VAL A 3 4.81 25.73 23.99
N GLU A 4 5.13 27.01 23.77
CA GLU A 4 5.80 27.50 22.55
C GLU A 4 7.25 27.02 22.37
N THR A 5 7.82 26.31 23.36
CA THR A 5 9.16 25.73 23.26
C THR A 5 9.14 24.22 23.04
N ALA A 6 7.97 23.60 22.92
CA ALA A 6 7.82 22.18 22.69
C ALA A 6 7.90 21.85 21.20
N GLU A 7 8.51 20.73 20.85
CA GLU A 7 8.50 20.17 19.49
C GLU A 7 7.25 19.30 19.26
N GLU A 8 6.69 18.72 20.33
CA GLU A 8 5.44 17.96 20.35
C GLU A 8 4.69 18.15 21.68
N ILE A 9 3.36 17.99 21.66
CA ILE A 9 2.48 18.02 22.83
C ILE A 9 1.84 16.65 23.06
N ASN A 10 2.30 15.97 24.10
CA ASN A 10 1.69 14.75 24.62
C ASN A 10 0.54 15.11 25.57
N VAL A 11 -0.68 14.76 25.19
CA VAL A 11 -1.91 14.95 25.95
C VAL A 11 -2.32 13.65 26.62
N ALA A 12 -2.67 13.73 27.90
CA ALA A 12 -3.32 12.65 28.64
C ALA A 12 -4.45 13.18 29.51
N PHE A 13 -5.56 12.44 29.62
CA PHE A 13 -6.65 12.78 30.52
C PHE A 13 -6.44 12.14 31.91
N ASP A 14 -6.39 12.98 32.95
CA ASP A 14 -6.29 12.52 34.34
C ASP A 14 -7.65 12.11 34.90
N SER A 15 -8.70 12.84 34.56
CA SER A 15 -10.07 12.51 34.97
C SER A 15 -11.14 13.23 34.16
N VAL A 16 -12.31 12.59 34.09
CA VAL A 16 -13.55 13.21 33.61
C VAL A 16 -14.62 13.00 34.68
N THR A 17 -15.23 14.10 35.14
CA THR A 17 -16.29 14.07 36.13
C THR A 17 -17.56 14.63 35.53
N ILE A 18 -18.62 13.83 35.53
CA ILE A 18 -19.96 14.25 35.08
C ILE A 18 -20.85 14.39 36.32
N PRO A 19 -21.42 15.58 36.60
CA PRO A 19 -22.38 15.76 37.68
C PRO A 19 -23.58 14.81 37.53
N ALA A 20 -24.11 14.34 38.67
CA ALA A 20 -25.25 13.43 38.70
C ALA A 20 -26.43 13.95 37.86
N GLY A 21 -27.02 13.07 37.05
CA GLY A 21 -28.09 13.42 36.12
C GLY A 21 -27.60 13.99 34.78
N GLY A 22 -26.31 13.94 34.48
CA GLY A 22 -25.76 14.36 33.19
C GLY A 22 -25.48 15.85 33.11
N GLY A 23 -25.00 16.47 34.20
CA GLY A 23 -24.61 17.87 34.22
C GLY A 23 -23.37 18.18 33.37
N ALA A 24 -22.95 19.45 33.35
CA ALA A 24 -21.79 19.89 32.58
C ALA A 24 -20.50 19.15 33.00
N PRO A 25 -19.86 18.37 32.10
CA PRO A 25 -18.65 17.62 32.45
C PRO A 25 -17.49 18.54 32.82
N THR A 26 -16.63 18.07 33.73
CA THR A 26 -15.33 18.68 34.04
C THR A 26 -14.22 17.69 33.74
N VAL A 27 -13.24 18.13 32.96
CA VAL A 27 -12.09 17.37 32.48
C VAL A 27 -10.83 17.94 33.12
N VAL A 28 -9.94 17.06 33.57
CA VAL A 28 -8.57 17.40 33.92
C VAL A 28 -7.66 16.70 32.93
N MET A 29 -6.83 17.48 32.22
CA MET A 29 -5.85 16.96 31.26
C MET A 29 -4.44 17.41 31.64
N ARG A 30 -3.45 16.60 31.30
CA ARG A 30 -2.03 16.89 31.44
C ARG A 30 -1.41 17.03 30.05
N LEU A 31 -0.59 18.05 29.87
CA LEU A 31 0.22 18.27 28.69
C LEU A 31 1.70 18.11 29.05
N THR A 32 2.44 17.32 28.29
CA THR A 32 3.90 17.16 28.42
C THR A 32 4.59 17.28 27.06
N ASP A 33 5.87 17.63 27.06
CA ASP A 33 6.74 17.38 25.89
C ASP A 33 7.22 15.92 25.86
N ASP A 34 8.08 15.58 24.90
CA ASP A 34 8.62 14.22 24.70
C ASP A 34 9.62 13.81 25.79
N LEU A 35 10.08 14.77 26.58
CA LEU A 35 10.93 14.54 27.75
C LEU A 35 10.11 14.42 29.05
N GLY A 36 8.78 14.53 28.96
CA GLY A 36 7.85 14.41 30.09
C GLY A 36 7.72 15.68 30.95
N PHE A 37 8.22 16.84 30.49
CA PHE A 37 8.06 18.11 31.20
C PHE A 37 6.67 18.69 30.97
N GLY A 38 5.99 19.09 32.05
CA GLY A 38 4.65 19.70 31.98
C GLY A 38 4.64 21.02 31.19
N LEU A 39 3.70 21.14 30.24
CA LEU A 39 3.55 22.30 29.35
C LEU A 39 2.48 23.28 29.86
N ILE A 40 2.81 24.57 29.90
CA ILE A 40 1.93 25.66 30.38
C ILE A 40 1.71 26.69 29.27
N GLY A 41 0.63 27.47 29.37
CA GLY A 41 0.36 28.60 28.48
C GLY A 41 -0.40 28.26 27.21
N LEU A 42 -0.97 27.06 27.07
CA LEU A 42 -1.80 26.72 25.91
C LEU A 42 -3.12 27.53 25.96
N PRO A 43 -3.45 28.32 24.90
CA PRO A 43 -4.64 29.15 24.93
C PRO A 43 -5.90 28.34 24.62
N SER A 44 -7.03 28.69 25.27
CA SER A 44 -8.29 27.93 25.17
C SER A 44 -8.89 27.87 23.78
N ASN A 45 -8.58 28.83 22.91
CA ASN A 45 -9.04 28.83 21.52
C ASN A 45 -8.26 27.85 20.62
N ALA A 46 -7.10 27.35 21.07
CA ALA A 46 -6.35 26.30 20.39
C ALA A 46 -6.88 24.89 20.69
N VAL A 47 -7.77 24.74 21.67
CA VAL A 47 -8.24 23.43 22.16
C VAL A 47 -9.72 23.25 21.86
N SER A 48 -10.07 22.08 21.33
CA SER A 48 -11.48 21.66 21.21
C SER A 48 -11.65 20.21 21.64
N PHE A 49 -12.80 19.88 22.21
CA PHE A 49 -13.12 18.55 22.74
C PHE A 49 -14.29 17.91 22.00
N THR A 50 -14.24 16.59 21.84
CA THR A 50 -15.38 15.76 21.45
C THR A 50 -15.85 14.93 22.65
N LEU A 51 -17.14 14.61 22.71
CA LEU A 51 -17.69 13.76 23.76
C LEU A 51 -18.88 12.97 23.25
N GLU A 52 -18.85 11.67 23.47
CA GLU A 52 -19.84 10.71 22.96
C GLU A 52 -20.15 9.58 23.94
N GLN A 53 -21.25 8.87 23.69
CA GLN A 53 -21.68 7.70 24.47
C GLN A 53 -21.81 6.49 23.55
N LEU A 54 -21.31 5.33 24.01
CA LEU A 54 -21.45 4.06 23.31
C LEU A 54 -22.79 3.41 23.66
N SER A 55 -23.54 2.99 22.65
CA SER A 55 -24.71 2.13 22.82
C SER A 55 -24.45 0.75 22.25
N ALA A 56 -24.91 -0.27 22.95
CA ALA A 56 -24.97 -1.63 22.41
C ALA A 56 -25.91 -1.68 21.19
N GLY A 57 -25.60 -2.55 20.24
CA GLY A 57 -26.45 -2.80 19.09
C GLY A 57 -27.82 -3.36 19.49
N GLN A 58 -28.85 -3.05 18.70
CA GLN A 58 -30.22 -3.53 18.89
C GLN A 58 -30.69 -4.20 17.61
N ASN A 59 -31.55 -5.23 17.73
CA ASN A 59 -32.12 -5.93 16.57
C ASN A 59 -31.04 -6.39 15.56
N GLY A 60 -29.94 -6.97 16.05
CA GLY A 60 -28.83 -7.45 15.22
C GLY A 60 -27.83 -6.39 14.76
N SER A 61 -28.08 -5.10 15.03
CA SER A 61 -27.16 -4.02 14.64
C SER A 61 -25.83 -4.07 15.39
N SER A 62 -24.85 -3.31 14.92
CA SER A 62 -23.58 -3.09 15.63
C SER A 62 -23.74 -2.16 16.83
N SER A 63 -22.78 -2.17 17.76
CA SER A 63 -22.64 -1.06 18.71
C SER A 63 -22.37 0.25 17.98
N GLU A 64 -22.82 1.37 18.56
CA GLU A 64 -22.75 2.67 17.90
C GLU A 64 -22.33 3.75 18.89
N TRP A 65 -21.37 4.56 18.43
CA TRP A 65 -21.02 5.82 19.04
C TRP A 65 -22.06 6.89 18.67
N GLN A 66 -22.43 7.73 19.63
CA GLN A 66 -23.27 8.90 19.37
C GLN A 66 -22.72 10.12 20.11
N SER A 67 -22.34 11.14 19.34
CA SER A 67 -21.83 12.40 19.87
C SER A 67 -22.93 13.22 20.55
N TYR A 68 -22.56 13.89 21.65
CA TYR A 68 -23.42 14.91 22.26
C TYR A 68 -23.38 16.22 21.45
N ILE A 69 -22.23 16.55 20.87
CA ILE A 69 -21.99 17.87 20.29
C ILE A 69 -22.19 17.78 18.78
N THR A 70 -23.17 18.51 18.27
CA THR A 70 -23.57 18.47 16.86
C THR A 70 -23.72 19.87 16.28
N ARG A 71 -23.69 19.96 14.95
CA ARG A 71 -23.93 21.17 14.17
C ARG A 71 -24.83 20.88 12.97
N SER A 72 -25.40 21.94 12.40
CA SER A 72 -26.13 21.83 11.14
C SER A 72 -25.18 21.61 9.96
N SER A 73 -25.61 20.84 8.96
CA SER A 73 -24.95 20.69 7.66
C SER A 73 -25.97 20.89 6.54
N ALA A 74 -25.63 21.71 5.53
CA ALA A 74 -26.49 22.01 4.37
C ALA A 74 -27.98 22.32 4.71
N GLY A 75 -28.23 22.98 5.85
CA GLY A 75 -29.59 23.32 6.31
C GLY A 75 -30.31 22.22 7.10
N ILE A 76 -29.73 21.04 7.25
CA ILE A 76 -30.20 19.97 8.13
C ILE A 76 -29.66 20.22 9.55
N ALA A 77 -30.55 20.40 10.51
CA ALA A 77 -30.18 20.71 11.90
C ALA A 77 -29.53 19.50 12.58
N ASN A 78 -28.44 19.73 13.31
CA ASN A 78 -27.71 18.72 14.09
C ASN A 78 -27.27 17.48 13.28
N ALA A 79 -27.03 17.65 11.98
CA ALA A 79 -26.74 16.57 11.05
C ALA A 79 -25.31 16.03 11.14
N GLN A 80 -24.40 16.72 11.83
CA GLN A 80 -23.00 16.32 11.95
C GLN A 80 -22.52 16.46 13.38
N ALA A 81 -21.89 15.43 13.90
CA ALA A 81 -21.07 15.53 15.10
C ALA A 81 -19.92 16.54 14.90
N THR A 82 -19.55 17.22 15.98
CA THR A 82 -18.50 18.24 15.95
C THR A 82 -17.86 18.41 17.34
N THR A 83 -16.96 19.38 17.46
CA THR A 83 -16.20 19.66 18.67
C THR A 83 -16.78 20.86 19.43
N GLU A 84 -16.61 20.90 20.75
CA GLU A 84 -16.77 22.11 21.56
C GLU A 84 -15.40 22.77 21.81
N SER A 85 -15.23 24.03 21.42
CA SER A 85 -14.01 24.79 21.74
C SER A 85 -13.92 25.05 23.24
N ALA A 86 -12.72 24.94 23.81
CA ALA A 86 -12.49 25.21 25.24
C ALA A 86 -12.74 26.69 25.63
N SER A 87 -12.92 27.57 24.64
CA SER A 87 -13.38 28.96 24.85
C SER A 87 -14.88 29.09 25.17
N ALA A 88 -15.68 28.05 24.92
CA ALA A 88 -17.12 28.05 25.19
C ALA A 88 -17.45 27.86 26.68
N GLY A 89 -16.63 27.08 27.38
CA GLY A 89 -16.74 26.78 28.80
C GLY A 89 -15.74 27.52 29.68
N SER A 90 -15.39 26.92 30.81
CA SER A 90 -14.37 27.44 31.73
C SER A 90 -13.07 26.66 31.56
N TYR A 91 -12.02 27.32 31.09
CA TYR A 91 -10.70 26.72 30.87
C TYR A 91 -9.65 27.37 31.77
N THR A 92 -8.93 26.55 32.53
CA THR A 92 -7.89 26.99 33.48
C THR A 92 -6.60 26.22 33.25
N ASP A 93 -5.50 26.93 33.03
CA ASP A 93 -4.14 26.41 33.18
C ASP A 93 -3.75 26.46 34.67
N ASN A 94 -3.41 25.31 35.26
CA ASN A 94 -3.06 25.21 36.67
C ASN A 94 -1.58 25.58 36.95
N GLY A 95 -0.79 25.82 35.91
CA GLY A 95 0.61 26.27 36.00
C GLY A 95 1.62 25.16 36.29
N ASP A 96 1.20 23.90 36.28
CA ASP A 96 2.03 22.73 36.56
C ASP A 96 2.04 21.69 35.42
N GLY A 97 1.52 22.05 34.25
CA GLY A 97 1.31 21.15 33.12
C GLY A 97 -0.08 20.51 33.08
N THR A 98 -0.90 20.73 34.11
CA THR A 98 -2.31 20.30 34.10
C THR A 98 -3.25 21.46 33.77
N TYR A 99 -4.36 21.12 33.13
CA TYR A 99 -5.42 22.03 32.74
C TYR A 99 -6.76 21.47 33.19
N THR A 100 -7.68 22.36 33.51
CA THR A 100 -9.06 22.01 33.87
C THR A 100 -10.03 22.69 32.91
N TYR A 101 -10.89 21.89 32.28
CA TYR A 101 -11.96 22.38 31.42
C TYR A 101 -13.33 21.94 31.95
N THR A 102 -14.26 22.88 32.09
CA THR A 102 -15.68 22.58 32.32
C THR A 102 -16.48 22.95 31.08
N PHE A 103 -17.20 21.99 30.51
CA PHE A 103 -18.04 22.17 29.32
C PHE A 103 -19.12 23.23 29.53
N ALA A 104 -19.53 23.87 28.44
CA ALA A 104 -20.48 24.99 28.48
C ALA A 104 -21.91 24.58 28.87
N GLN A 105 -22.29 23.33 28.58
CA GLN A 105 -23.66 22.82 28.71
C GLN A 105 -23.70 21.48 29.44
N ALA A 106 -24.84 21.19 30.07
CA ALA A 106 -25.10 19.84 30.56
C ALA A 106 -25.27 18.86 29.40
N LEU A 107 -24.90 17.60 29.60
CA LEU A 107 -25.07 16.56 28.57
C LEU A 107 -26.52 16.35 28.16
N THR A 108 -27.46 16.61 29.07
CA THR A 108 -28.91 16.54 28.80
C THR A 108 -29.46 17.70 27.99
N ASP A 109 -28.68 18.77 27.80
CA ASP A 109 -29.13 19.98 27.11
C ASP A 109 -28.79 19.96 25.61
N TYR A 110 -27.96 19.01 25.17
CA TYR A 110 -27.65 18.84 23.75
C TYR A 110 -28.84 18.25 22.97
N PRO A 111 -29.35 18.94 21.94
CA PRO A 111 -30.64 18.60 21.31
C PRO A 111 -30.64 17.29 20.51
N ALA A 112 -29.48 16.86 20.00
CA ALA A 112 -29.32 15.61 19.25
C ALA A 112 -28.38 14.61 19.95
N GLY A 113 -27.99 14.91 21.19
CA GLY A 113 -27.16 14.01 21.98
C GLY A 113 -27.92 12.74 22.38
N PRO A 114 -27.20 11.65 22.70
CA PRO A 114 -27.82 10.45 23.22
C PRO A 114 -28.50 10.72 24.56
N VAL A 115 -29.49 9.89 24.91
CA VAL A 115 -30.01 9.87 26.28
C VAL A 115 -28.87 9.47 27.21
N PHE A 116 -28.48 10.38 28.09
CA PHE A 116 -27.38 10.19 29.03
C PHE A 116 -27.63 8.99 29.96
N SER A 117 -26.60 8.17 30.13
CA SER A 117 -26.56 7.03 31.04
C SER A 117 -25.21 6.97 31.72
N ASP A 118 -25.19 7.15 33.03
CA ASP A 118 -23.96 7.13 33.83
C ASP A 118 -23.28 5.75 33.90
N THR A 119 -23.97 4.68 33.49
CA THR A 119 -23.45 3.31 33.44
C THR A 119 -22.88 2.92 32.08
N LYS A 120 -23.05 3.74 31.05
CA LYS A 120 -22.53 3.46 29.70
C LYS A 120 -21.12 4.02 29.53
N THR A 121 -20.35 3.37 28.67
CA THR A 121 -19.06 3.89 28.22
C THR A 121 -19.24 5.19 27.47
N HIS A 122 -18.39 6.16 27.78
CA HIS A 122 -18.23 7.43 27.09
C HIS A 122 -16.82 7.54 26.56
N ARG A 123 -16.64 8.27 25.46
CA ARG A 123 -15.33 8.62 24.92
C ARG A 123 -15.16 10.13 24.89
N LEU A 124 -14.04 10.60 25.42
CA LEU A 124 -13.57 11.97 25.28
C LEU A 124 -12.39 11.99 24.29
N GLY A 125 -12.39 12.95 23.38
CA GLY A 125 -11.26 13.24 22.51
C GLY A 125 -10.88 14.71 22.55
N VAL A 126 -9.66 15.04 22.14
CA VAL A 126 -9.19 16.43 22.01
C VAL A 126 -8.52 16.65 20.66
N GLU A 127 -8.71 17.82 20.09
CA GLU A 127 -7.84 18.35 19.05
C GLU A 127 -7.19 19.64 19.52
N ILE A 128 -5.88 19.77 19.29
CA ILE A 128 -5.10 20.98 19.57
C ILE A 128 -4.58 21.51 18.23
N ARG A 129 -4.92 22.77 17.93
CA ARG A 129 -4.51 23.46 16.70
C ARG A 129 -3.70 24.70 17.06
N THR A 130 -2.39 24.53 17.16
CA THR A 130 -1.45 25.57 17.60
C THR A 130 -1.14 26.58 16.50
N ASN A 131 -1.01 26.18 15.22
CA ASN A 131 -0.71 27.06 14.08
C ASN A 131 -1.65 28.26 13.86
N ARG A 132 -2.84 28.26 14.48
CA ARG A 132 -3.80 29.38 14.41
C ARG A 132 -3.53 30.46 15.45
N TYR A 133 -2.73 30.14 16.48
CA TYR A 133 -2.60 30.95 17.70
C TYR A 133 -1.17 31.06 18.23
N LEU A 134 -0.26 30.18 17.80
CA LEU A 134 1.17 30.19 18.07
C LEU A 134 1.96 30.42 16.76
N PRO A 135 3.21 30.91 16.84
CA PRO A 135 4.03 31.17 15.65
C PRO A 135 4.39 29.91 14.85
N GLU A 136 4.45 28.77 15.52
CA GLU A 136 4.81 27.47 14.95
C GLU A 136 3.69 26.47 15.21
N ASN A 137 3.51 25.53 14.30
CA ASN A 137 2.64 24.40 14.51
C ASN A 137 3.38 23.37 15.36
N ILE A 138 2.79 22.99 16.47
CA ILE A 138 3.28 21.97 17.37
C ILE A 138 2.29 20.80 17.29
N PRO A 139 2.70 19.62 16.79
CA PRO A 139 1.86 18.43 16.74
C PRO A 139 1.42 18.01 18.14
N ALA A 140 0.23 17.40 18.22
CA ALA A 140 -0.35 16.93 19.47
C ALA A 140 -1.25 15.74 19.22
N ASN A 141 -1.16 14.69 20.05
CA ASN A 141 -2.01 13.49 19.98
C ASN A 141 -3.50 13.80 20.28
N ASN A 142 -4.46 12.95 19.84
CA ASN A 142 -5.90 13.19 20.10
C ASN A 142 -6.40 12.66 21.44
N ALA A 143 -5.56 11.90 22.15
CA ALA A 143 -5.77 11.35 23.49
C ALA A 143 -7.16 10.72 23.72
N PRO A 144 -7.62 9.77 22.88
CA PRO A 144 -8.91 9.12 23.08
C PRO A 144 -9.00 8.49 24.48
N TYR A 145 -10.06 8.82 25.22
CA TYR A 145 -10.22 8.39 26.61
C TYR A 145 -11.61 7.83 26.89
N ASP A 146 -11.66 6.51 27.08
CA ASP A 146 -12.87 5.79 27.43
C ASP A 146 -13.09 5.72 28.94
N PHE A 147 -14.28 6.08 29.39
CA PHE A 147 -14.63 6.08 30.81
C PHE A 147 -16.10 5.74 31.05
N VAL A 148 -16.41 5.31 32.28
CA VAL A 148 -17.79 5.15 32.76
C VAL A 148 -18.05 6.19 33.83
N PRO A 149 -19.08 7.05 33.73
CA PRO A 149 -19.32 8.12 34.69
C PRO A 149 -19.51 7.66 36.14
N THR A 150 -20.12 6.49 36.37
CA THR A 150 -20.21 5.88 37.72
C THR A 150 -18.89 5.32 38.25
N GLY A 151 -17.82 5.35 37.45
CA GLY A 151 -16.53 4.73 37.73
C GLY A 151 -16.48 3.24 37.36
N GLY A 152 -15.26 2.69 37.39
CA GLY A 152 -14.95 1.34 36.91
C GLY A 152 -14.39 1.34 35.49
N ALA A 153 -13.89 0.19 35.05
CA ALA A 153 -13.44 0.03 33.68
C ALA A 153 -14.65 -0.03 32.73
N PRO A 154 -14.57 0.58 31.53
CA PRO A 154 -15.55 0.35 30.46
C PRO A 154 -15.80 -1.14 30.24
N LEU A 155 -17.07 -1.55 30.34
CA LEU A 155 -17.48 -2.94 30.08
C LEU A 155 -17.74 -3.17 28.59
N ASP A 156 -18.20 -2.13 27.90
CA ASP A 156 -18.38 -2.12 26.45
C ASP A 156 -17.35 -1.18 25.84
N THR A 157 -16.63 -1.64 24.83
CA THR A 157 -15.72 -0.80 24.01
C THR A 157 -16.01 -1.03 22.53
N ARG A 158 -15.37 -0.24 21.66
CA ARG A 158 -15.50 -0.37 20.20
C ARG A 158 -14.17 -0.02 19.52
N LEU A 159 -13.21 -0.93 19.66
CA LEU A 159 -11.87 -0.90 19.08
C LEU A 159 -11.77 -2.02 18.03
N ILE A 160 -12.02 -1.66 16.77
CA ILE A 160 -12.17 -2.61 15.65
C ILE A 160 -10.94 -2.58 14.73
N VAL A 161 -10.38 -1.40 14.50
CA VAL A 161 -9.15 -1.17 13.72
C VAL A 161 -8.34 -0.09 14.43
N ASN A 162 -7.03 -0.02 14.15
CA ASN A 162 -6.11 0.96 14.70
C ASN A 162 -5.30 1.65 13.58
N ASN A 163 -4.55 2.68 13.95
CA ASN A 163 -3.73 3.48 13.05
C ASN A 163 -2.70 2.63 12.28
N ASP A 164 -2.02 1.69 12.94
CA ASP A 164 -0.95 0.87 12.36
C ASP A 164 -1.40 0.18 11.06
N THR A 165 -2.62 -0.37 11.05
CA THR A 165 -3.18 -1.04 9.86
C THR A 165 -3.45 -0.09 8.69
N CYS A 166 -3.78 1.16 8.97
CA CYS A 166 -4.01 2.20 7.97
C CYS A 166 -2.65 2.72 7.45
N ASN A 167 -1.73 2.97 8.37
CA ASN A 167 -0.43 3.54 8.12
C ASN A 167 0.53 2.58 7.38
N ALA A 168 0.22 1.27 7.36
CA ALA A 168 0.85 0.33 6.44
C ALA A 168 0.75 0.75 4.96
N CYS A 169 -0.25 1.56 4.59
CA CYS A 169 -0.35 2.18 3.26
C CYS A 169 -0.22 3.70 3.28
N HIS A 170 -0.60 4.36 4.38
CA HIS A 170 -0.76 5.82 4.45
C HIS A 170 0.38 6.58 5.15
N ASP A 171 1.41 5.88 5.65
CA ASP A 171 2.49 6.39 6.51
C ASP A 171 2.00 7.02 7.82
N ASN A 172 1.37 8.20 7.72
CA ASN A 172 0.71 8.89 8.83
C ASN A 172 -0.59 9.53 8.32
N LEU A 173 -1.71 8.85 8.58
CA LEU A 173 -3.02 9.29 8.12
C LEU A 173 -3.51 10.52 8.91
N GLU A 174 -3.50 11.69 8.26
CA GLU A 174 -3.94 12.94 8.86
C GLU A 174 -4.99 13.66 7.99
N PHE A 175 -6.11 14.06 8.60
CA PHE A 175 -7.22 14.73 7.90
C PHE A 175 -7.63 16.07 8.50
N HIS A 176 -8.43 16.82 7.73
CA HIS A 176 -9.05 18.09 8.12
C HIS A 176 -8.07 19.24 8.44
N GLY A 177 -6.97 19.32 7.67
CA GLY A 177 -6.00 20.40 7.81
C GLY A 177 -5.30 20.33 9.17
N GLU A 178 -4.83 19.13 9.49
CA GLU A 178 -4.10 18.73 10.69
C GLU A 178 -4.94 18.38 11.94
N ALA A 179 -4.24 17.85 12.95
CA ALA A 179 -4.70 17.59 14.33
C ALA A 179 -5.74 16.48 14.47
N ARG A 180 -5.91 15.63 13.45
CA ARG A 180 -6.82 14.47 13.49
C ARG A 180 -6.17 13.29 12.78
N PHE A 181 -5.75 12.30 13.56
CA PHE A 181 -5.04 11.12 13.06
C PHE A 181 -5.50 9.87 13.81
N ASP A 182 -5.84 9.92 15.11
CA ASP A 182 -6.28 8.73 15.86
C ASP A 182 -7.64 8.21 15.36
N ILE A 183 -7.72 6.94 14.98
CA ILE A 183 -8.98 6.30 14.55
C ILE A 183 -10.06 6.42 15.63
N GLU A 184 -9.68 6.27 16.89
CA GLU A 184 -10.56 6.42 18.04
C GLU A 184 -11.11 7.83 18.19
N TYR A 185 -10.40 8.85 17.69
CA TYR A 185 -10.89 10.22 17.61
C TYR A 185 -11.80 10.41 16.39
N CYS A 186 -11.46 9.84 15.24
CA CYS A 186 -12.24 9.93 14.01
C CYS A 186 -13.70 9.50 14.24
N VAL A 187 -13.92 8.38 14.94
CA VAL A 187 -15.27 7.86 15.24
C VAL A 187 -16.11 8.78 16.14
N THR A 188 -15.48 9.73 16.85
CA THR A 188 -16.21 10.73 17.64
C THR A 188 -17.04 11.67 16.78
N CYS A 189 -16.67 11.81 15.50
CA CYS A 189 -17.39 12.58 14.49
C CYS A 189 -17.99 11.69 13.41
N HIS A 190 -17.25 10.70 12.93
CA HIS A 190 -17.66 9.76 11.89
C HIS A 190 -18.45 8.58 12.48
N ASN A 191 -19.67 8.86 12.90
CA ASN A 191 -20.60 7.91 13.50
C ASN A 191 -21.92 7.83 12.71
N PRO A 192 -22.80 6.83 12.96
CA PRO A 192 -24.03 6.60 12.19
C PRO A 192 -25.03 7.76 12.17
N TYR A 193 -24.85 8.75 13.03
CA TYR A 193 -25.74 9.90 13.18
C TYR A 193 -25.21 11.15 12.47
N SER A 194 -24.07 11.03 11.77
CA SER A 194 -23.44 12.12 11.04
C SER A 194 -23.54 11.92 9.53
N ILE A 195 -23.99 12.98 8.85
CA ILE A 195 -24.13 13.02 7.39
C ILE A 195 -23.54 14.30 6.79
N ASP A 196 -22.99 14.19 5.59
CA ASP A 196 -22.85 15.31 4.68
C ASP A 196 -24.23 15.70 4.11
N GLY A 197 -24.84 16.73 4.68
CA GLY A 197 -26.13 17.24 4.24
C GLY A 197 -26.17 17.70 2.77
N ASP A 198 -25.03 18.05 2.16
CA ASP A 198 -25.00 18.46 0.75
C ASP A 198 -25.17 17.26 -0.20
N THR A 199 -24.90 16.04 0.26
CA THR A 199 -25.02 14.78 -0.50
C THR A 199 -26.15 13.87 0.00
N VAL A 200 -27.06 14.39 0.83
CA VAL A 200 -28.19 13.61 1.41
C VAL A 200 -29.15 13.01 0.37
N ASN A 201 -29.21 13.58 -0.85
CA ASN A 201 -30.06 13.09 -1.94
C ASN A 201 -29.34 12.11 -2.88
N GLU A 202 -28.07 11.82 -2.64
CA GLU A 202 -27.31 10.83 -3.38
C GLU A 202 -27.63 9.42 -2.85
N PRO A 203 -27.32 8.34 -3.60
CA PRO A 203 -27.66 6.96 -3.18
C PRO A 203 -27.05 6.51 -1.85
N TRP A 204 -25.97 7.16 -1.38
CA TRP A 204 -25.36 6.91 -0.07
C TRP A 204 -25.92 7.81 1.04
N GLU A 205 -26.96 8.60 0.76
CA GLU A 205 -27.70 9.44 1.72
C GLU A 205 -26.82 10.39 2.54
N GLY A 206 -25.68 10.78 1.98
CA GLY A 206 -24.69 11.63 2.64
C GLY A 206 -23.97 10.98 3.83
N THR A 207 -24.00 9.64 3.99
CA THR A 207 -23.33 9.00 5.13
C THR A 207 -21.84 9.38 5.22
N VAL A 208 -21.42 9.76 6.43
CA VAL A 208 -20.01 9.88 6.81
C VAL A 208 -19.69 8.99 8.01
N ASP A 209 -20.50 7.96 8.27
CA ASP A 209 -20.19 6.95 9.29
C ASP A 209 -18.87 6.24 8.93
N MET A 210 -17.96 6.09 9.90
CA MET A 210 -16.60 5.59 9.67
C MET A 210 -16.60 4.26 8.89
N LYS A 211 -17.47 3.32 9.26
CA LYS A 211 -17.52 2.01 8.60
C LYS A 211 -18.01 2.08 7.16
N GLU A 212 -18.95 2.97 6.86
CA GLU A 212 -19.49 3.12 5.50
C GLU A 212 -18.56 3.95 4.62
N MET A 213 -18.06 5.06 5.16
CA MET A 213 -17.14 5.97 4.49
C MET A 213 -15.86 5.25 4.06
N ILE A 214 -15.18 4.56 4.99
CA ILE A 214 -13.91 3.91 4.69
C ILE A 214 -14.09 2.78 3.68
N HIS A 215 -15.11 1.94 3.82
CA HIS A 215 -15.39 0.90 2.82
C HIS A 215 -15.73 1.50 1.45
N LYS A 216 -16.56 2.55 1.37
CA LYS A 216 -16.90 3.18 0.09
C LYS A 216 -15.69 3.82 -0.59
N ILE A 217 -14.83 4.50 0.17
CA ILE A 217 -13.58 5.08 -0.35
C ILE A 217 -12.70 3.99 -0.98
N HIS A 218 -12.51 2.86 -0.28
CA HIS A 218 -11.60 1.80 -0.75
C HIS A 218 -12.27 0.80 -1.72
N TYR A 219 -13.60 0.72 -1.78
CA TYR A 219 -14.28 -0.03 -2.83
C TYR A 219 -14.31 0.77 -4.13
N GLY A 220 -14.39 2.10 -4.04
CA GLY A 220 -14.02 3.06 -5.09
C GLY A 220 -14.65 2.76 -6.45
N VAL A 221 -13.82 2.48 -7.45
CA VAL A 221 -14.23 2.13 -8.84
C VAL A 221 -15.20 0.96 -8.94
N ASN A 222 -15.30 0.11 -7.91
CA ASN A 222 -16.21 -1.03 -7.89
C ASN A 222 -17.63 -0.68 -7.41
N LEU A 223 -17.86 0.53 -6.87
CA LEU A 223 -19.18 0.99 -6.49
C LEU A 223 -20.05 1.22 -7.73
N ALA A 224 -21.30 0.76 -7.70
CA ALA A 224 -22.25 1.04 -8.77
C ALA A 224 -22.77 2.49 -8.70
N ASN A 225 -22.90 3.03 -7.48
CA ASN A 225 -23.43 4.36 -7.24
C ASN A 225 -22.35 5.43 -7.04
N GLY A 226 -21.09 5.02 -6.89
CA GLY A 226 -19.99 5.92 -6.50
C GLY A 226 -20.09 6.41 -5.05
N TYR A 227 -19.16 7.28 -4.67
CA TYR A 227 -19.16 7.94 -3.36
C TYR A 227 -18.44 9.28 -3.42
N ALA A 228 -19.10 10.33 -2.94
CA ALA A 228 -18.54 11.66 -2.86
C ALA A 228 -19.07 12.42 -1.63
N ILE A 229 -18.28 13.38 -1.16
CA ILE A 229 -18.66 14.28 -0.07
C ILE A 229 -18.38 15.73 -0.47
N VAL A 230 -19.13 16.69 0.06
CA VAL A 230 -18.82 18.11 -0.03
C VAL A 230 -18.09 18.55 1.24
N GLY A 231 -16.78 18.74 1.11
CA GLY A 231 -15.88 19.11 2.18
C GLY A 231 -15.83 20.61 2.46
N TYR A 232 -14.78 21.00 3.19
CA TYR A 232 -14.54 22.38 3.59
C TYR A 232 -14.52 23.34 2.38
N GLY A 233 -15.18 24.49 2.51
CA GLY A 233 -15.27 25.50 1.44
C GLY A 233 -16.24 25.14 0.30
N GLY A 234 -17.04 24.08 0.44
CA GLY A 234 -17.95 23.62 -0.62
C GLY A 234 -17.25 22.78 -1.70
N ASN A 235 -16.05 22.27 -1.41
CA ASN A 235 -15.30 21.44 -2.33
C ASN A 235 -15.87 20.03 -2.38
N ARG A 236 -16.44 19.64 -3.53
CA ARG A 236 -16.85 18.26 -3.76
C ARG A 236 -15.62 17.38 -4.01
N ILE A 237 -15.48 16.34 -3.21
CA ILE A 237 -14.41 15.34 -3.29
C ILE A 237 -15.07 14.03 -3.73
N ASP A 238 -14.68 13.53 -4.89
CA ASP A 238 -15.22 12.30 -5.47
C ASP A 238 -14.22 11.16 -5.30
N TYR A 239 -14.62 10.12 -4.59
CA TYR A 239 -13.81 8.95 -4.29
C TYR A 239 -14.08 7.79 -5.25
N SER A 240 -15.02 7.95 -6.19
CA SER A 240 -15.43 6.88 -7.11
C SER A 240 -14.34 6.45 -8.09
N GLY A 241 -13.27 7.24 -8.23
CA GLY A 241 -12.11 6.92 -9.06
C GLY A 241 -10.98 6.20 -8.32
N ILE A 242 -11.12 5.93 -7.02
CA ILE A 242 -10.07 5.22 -6.26
C ILE A 242 -10.04 3.75 -6.67
N GLU A 243 -8.84 3.28 -6.98
CA GLU A 243 -8.55 1.87 -7.24
C GLU A 243 -7.71 1.32 -6.07
N PHE A 244 -8.28 0.38 -5.32
CA PHE A 244 -7.57 -0.26 -4.21
C PHE A 244 -6.52 -1.22 -4.75
N THR A 245 -5.33 -1.20 -4.15
CA THR A 245 -4.15 -1.93 -4.63
C THR A 245 -4.23 -3.44 -4.47
N GLN A 246 -5.26 -3.94 -3.79
CA GLN A 246 -5.47 -5.34 -3.46
C GLN A 246 -6.87 -5.79 -3.89
N ASP A 247 -7.09 -7.10 -3.88
CA ASP A 247 -8.45 -7.61 -3.84
C ASP A 247 -9.15 -7.13 -2.55
N VAL A 248 -10.27 -6.44 -2.70
CA VAL A 248 -11.06 -5.85 -1.61
C VAL A 248 -11.60 -6.88 -0.60
N ARG A 249 -11.57 -8.17 -0.94
CA ARG A 249 -11.90 -9.29 -0.03
C ARG A 249 -10.83 -9.52 1.04
N ASN A 250 -9.65 -8.89 0.96
CA ASN A 250 -8.62 -8.95 1.99
C ASN A 250 -9.02 -8.15 3.26
N CYS A 251 -10.06 -8.60 3.97
CA CYS A 251 -10.57 -7.93 5.17
C CYS A 251 -9.50 -7.76 6.25
N THR A 252 -8.59 -8.75 6.35
CA THR A 252 -7.47 -8.76 7.31
C THR A 252 -6.39 -7.75 6.98
N THR A 253 -6.49 -6.99 5.88
CA THR A 253 -5.63 -5.81 5.68
C THR A 253 -5.88 -4.77 6.77
N CYS A 254 -7.15 -4.52 7.10
CA CYS A 254 -7.54 -3.56 8.13
C CYS A 254 -7.97 -4.25 9.44
N HIS A 255 -8.59 -5.42 9.37
CA HIS A 255 -9.15 -6.11 10.53
C HIS A 255 -8.18 -7.15 11.12
N GLN A 256 -7.26 -6.70 11.98
CA GLN A 256 -6.22 -7.55 12.59
C GLN A 256 -6.69 -8.25 13.88
N GLU A 257 -7.29 -9.43 13.77
CA GLU A 257 -7.74 -10.20 14.94
C GLU A 257 -6.62 -10.72 15.86
N SER A 258 -5.37 -10.75 15.36
CA SER A 258 -4.19 -11.12 16.15
C SER A 258 -3.69 -9.99 17.04
N ASP A 259 -4.13 -8.74 16.79
CA ASP A 259 -3.68 -7.57 17.52
C ASP A 259 -4.52 -7.37 18.80
N PRO A 260 -3.90 -7.43 20.00
CA PRO A 260 -4.61 -7.29 21.26
C PRO A 260 -5.18 -5.88 21.51
N THR A 261 -4.74 -4.86 20.77
CA THR A 261 -5.23 -3.47 20.90
C THR A 261 -6.61 -3.27 20.27
N VAL A 262 -7.01 -4.15 19.34
CA VAL A 262 -8.32 -4.12 18.65
C VAL A 262 -9.13 -5.39 18.95
N PRO A 263 -9.55 -5.61 20.21
CA PRO A 263 -10.24 -6.84 20.62
C PRO A 263 -11.58 -7.09 19.90
N GLN A 264 -12.15 -6.08 19.25
CA GLN A 264 -13.35 -6.23 18.42
C GLN A 264 -13.05 -6.29 16.91
N ALA A 265 -11.81 -6.56 16.49
CA ALA A 265 -11.47 -6.70 15.08
C ALA A 265 -12.39 -7.70 14.37
N SER A 266 -12.71 -8.84 15.00
CA SER A 266 -13.60 -9.88 14.46
C SER A 266 -15.05 -9.43 14.16
N ASN A 267 -15.44 -8.19 14.49
CA ASN A 267 -16.75 -7.64 14.13
C ASN A 267 -17.04 -7.71 12.63
N TRP A 268 -16.01 -7.62 11.77
CA TRP A 268 -16.19 -7.73 10.30
C TRP A 268 -16.91 -9.03 9.90
N ARG A 269 -16.63 -10.15 10.60
CA ARG A 269 -17.25 -11.46 10.35
C ARG A 269 -18.32 -11.88 11.35
N THR A 270 -18.41 -11.22 12.50
CA THR A 270 -19.37 -11.60 13.56
C THR A 270 -20.58 -10.69 13.68
N VAL A 271 -20.54 -9.46 13.13
CA VAL A 271 -21.60 -8.45 13.26
C VAL A 271 -22.09 -8.01 11.88
N GLN A 272 -23.12 -8.67 11.37
CA GLN A 272 -23.69 -8.37 10.06
C GLN A 272 -24.74 -7.27 10.13
N THR A 273 -24.52 -6.18 9.41
CA THR A 273 -25.45 -5.04 9.35
C THR A 273 -25.65 -4.58 7.92
N ARG A 274 -26.85 -4.08 7.60
CA ARG A 274 -27.14 -3.55 6.26
C ARG A 274 -26.21 -2.40 5.88
N SER A 275 -25.87 -1.53 6.83
CA SER A 275 -24.95 -0.40 6.60
C SER A 275 -23.53 -0.86 6.25
N ALA A 276 -22.95 -1.80 7.01
CA ALA A 276 -21.61 -2.29 6.73
C ALA A 276 -21.54 -3.13 5.43
N CYS A 277 -22.56 -3.94 5.13
CA CYS A 277 -22.57 -4.74 3.89
C CYS A 277 -22.88 -3.88 2.65
N GLY A 278 -23.81 -2.93 2.79
CA GLY A 278 -24.25 -2.01 1.72
C GLY A 278 -23.22 -0.93 1.38
N SER A 279 -22.13 -0.82 2.14
CA SER A 279 -21.02 0.06 1.78
C SER A 279 -20.30 -0.41 0.53
N CYS A 280 -20.19 -1.73 0.30
CA CYS A 280 -19.62 -2.32 -0.92
C CYS A 280 -20.70 -2.94 -1.82
N HIS A 281 -21.69 -3.63 -1.23
CA HIS A 281 -22.84 -4.17 -1.95
C HIS A 281 -23.93 -3.11 -2.13
N ASP A 282 -23.57 -1.99 -2.77
CA ASP A 282 -24.34 -0.75 -2.81
C ASP A 282 -25.57 -0.78 -3.75
N THR A 283 -25.79 -1.90 -4.45
CA THR A 283 -26.97 -2.12 -5.31
C THR A 283 -28.10 -2.87 -4.61
N ILE A 284 -27.90 -3.31 -3.36
CA ILE A 284 -28.91 -4.04 -2.60
C ILE A 284 -29.99 -3.08 -2.10
N ASP A 285 -31.20 -3.27 -2.62
CA ASP A 285 -32.45 -2.78 -2.06
C ASP A 285 -32.95 -3.78 -1.00
N TRP A 286 -32.60 -3.46 0.24
CA TRP A 286 -32.90 -4.28 1.41
C TRP A 286 -34.40 -4.46 1.62
N GLU A 287 -35.25 -3.50 1.24
CA GLU A 287 -36.70 -3.58 1.45
C GLU A 287 -37.45 -4.12 0.21
N GLY A 288 -36.97 -3.82 -0.99
CA GLY A 288 -37.55 -4.27 -2.26
C GLY A 288 -37.20 -5.69 -2.66
N GLY A 289 -36.30 -6.35 -1.92
CA GLY A 289 -36.06 -7.78 -2.00
C GLY A 289 -35.19 -8.21 -3.18
N ASN A 290 -34.32 -7.34 -3.69
CA ASN A 290 -33.31 -7.72 -4.68
C ASN A 290 -32.07 -8.37 -4.05
N HIS A 291 -32.01 -8.46 -2.72
CA HIS A 291 -31.02 -9.26 -2.00
C HIS A 291 -31.01 -10.69 -2.56
N PRO A 292 -29.84 -11.31 -2.78
CA PRO A 292 -29.74 -12.69 -3.23
C PRO A 292 -30.68 -13.62 -2.43
N GLY A 293 -31.52 -14.38 -3.13
CA GLY A 293 -32.57 -15.21 -2.53
C GLY A 293 -33.95 -14.54 -2.43
N GLY A 294 -34.11 -13.28 -2.86
CA GLY A 294 -35.41 -12.61 -2.93
C GLY A 294 -35.98 -12.18 -1.58
N LEU A 295 -35.11 -11.99 -0.58
CA LEU A 295 -35.48 -11.69 0.80
C LEU A 295 -35.46 -10.19 1.05
N ALA A 296 -36.41 -9.71 1.85
CA ALA A 296 -36.49 -8.31 2.27
C ALA A 296 -36.22 -8.20 3.79
N PHE A 297 -35.49 -7.16 4.18
CA PHE A 297 -35.01 -6.91 5.52
C PHE A 297 -35.25 -5.44 5.91
N THR A 298 -36.02 -5.23 6.97
CA THR A 298 -36.26 -3.90 7.56
C THR A 298 -35.33 -3.61 8.75
N ASP A 299 -34.65 -4.64 9.26
CA ASP A 299 -33.63 -4.56 10.33
C ASP A 299 -32.54 -5.63 10.12
N ASP A 300 -31.54 -5.65 11.00
CA ASP A 300 -30.36 -6.51 10.89
C ASP A 300 -30.52 -7.86 11.64
N SER A 301 -31.68 -8.11 12.26
CA SER A 301 -31.85 -9.21 13.23
C SER A 301 -31.75 -10.60 12.61
N GLN A 302 -31.96 -10.69 11.30
CA GLN A 302 -32.01 -11.93 10.55
C GLN A 302 -30.68 -12.25 9.87
N CYS A 303 -29.77 -11.27 9.72
CA CYS A 303 -28.54 -11.41 8.94
C CYS A 303 -27.64 -12.51 9.52
N GLY A 304 -27.47 -12.53 10.84
CA GLY A 304 -26.67 -13.54 11.54
C GLY A 304 -27.25 -14.96 11.44
N GLY A 305 -28.52 -15.12 11.10
CA GLY A 305 -29.14 -16.43 10.88
C GLY A 305 -28.59 -17.18 9.66
N CYS A 306 -27.90 -16.47 8.75
CA CYS A 306 -27.28 -17.05 7.56
C CYS A 306 -25.80 -16.70 7.45
N HIS A 307 -25.43 -15.44 7.67
CA HIS A 307 -24.09 -14.93 7.37
C HIS A 307 -23.09 -15.03 8.53
N ASN A 308 -23.55 -15.32 9.76
CA ASN A 308 -22.67 -15.55 10.89
C ASN A 308 -22.12 -16.99 10.89
N GLU A 309 -20.90 -17.19 11.35
CA GLU A 309 -20.23 -18.50 11.40
C GLU A 309 -20.91 -19.53 12.31
N THR A 310 -21.74 -19.07 13.25
CA THR A 310 -22.55 -19.96 14.10
C THR A 310 -23.80 -20.49 13.39
N SER A 311 -24.12 -19.98 12.20
CA SER A 311 -25.28 -20.39 11.42
C SER A 311 -25.11 -21.78 10.80
N GLY A 312 -26.22 -22.47 10.53
CA GLY A 312 -26.23 -23.74 9.81
C GLY A 312 -26.01 -23.62 8.30
N VAL A 313 -25.89 -22.40 7.75
CA VAL A 313 -25.78 -22.12 6.31
C VAL A 313 -24.34 -21.78 5.96
N THR A 314 -23.45 -22.78 6.06
CA THR A 314 -21.98 -22.58 6.02
C THR A 314 -21.46 -21.91 4.76
N GLY A 315 -22.10 -22.15 3.62
CA GLY A 315 -21.69 -21.53 2.34
C GLY A 315 -21.95 -20.03 2.23
N LEU A 316 -22.64 -19.41 3.20
CA LEU A 316 -22.93 -17.97 3.21
C LEU A 316 -22.22 -17.22 4.34
N HIS A 317 -21.38 -17.90 5.11
CA HIS A 317 -20.59 -17.29 6.17
C HIS A 317 -19.69 -16.20 5.58
N VAL A 318 -19.66 -15.01 6.19
CA VAL A 318 -18.83 -13.88 5.75
C VAL A 318 -17.38 -14.28 5.44
N PRO A 319 -16.64 -15.01 6.32
CA PRO A 319 -15.26 -15.38 6.03
C PRO A 319 -15.11 -16.47 4.97
N VAL A 320 -16.20 -17.12 4.55
CA VAL A 320 -16.19 -18.13 3.46
C VAL A 320 -16.41 -17.45 2.12
N VAL A 321 -17.39 -16.55 2.02
CA VAL A 321 -17.72 -15.87 0.76
C VAL A 321 -16.69 -14.79 0.38
N HIS A 322 -15.91 -14.29 1.34
CA HIS A 322 -14.79 -13.38 1.11
C HIS A 322 -13.43 -14.09 1.09
N GLN A 323 -13.37 -15.42 0.97
CA GLN A 323 -12.09 -16.08 0.70
C GLN A 323 -11.58 -15.71 -0.69
N ILE A 324 -10.27 -15.80 -0.84
CA ILE A 324 -9.57 -15.75 -2.12
C ILE A 324 -8.99 -17.14 -2.35
N PRO A 325 -9.76 -18.06 -2.96
CA PRO A 325 -9.37 -19.46 -3.08
C PRO A 325 -8.02 -19.67 -3.75
N GLU A 326 -7.65 -18.79 -4.69
CA GLU A 326 -6.38 -18.81 -5.40
C GLU A 326 -5.20 -18.56 -4.45
N GLN A 327 -5.34 -17.64 -3.50
CA GLN A 327 -4.29 -17.38 -2.50
C GLN A 327 -4.13 -18.57 -1.56
N ILE A 328 -5.24 -19.15 -1.08
CA ILE A 328 -5.23 -20.34 -0.21
C ILE A 328 -4.60 -21.54 -0.95
N ALA A 329 -4.96 -21.75 -2.20
CA ALA A 329 -4.41 -22.84 -3.01
C ALA A 329 -2.92 -22.64 -3.33
N ALA A 330 -2.45 -21.39 -3.46
CA ALA A 330 -1.04 -21.08 -3.67
C ALA A 330 -0.15 -21.51 -2.50
N GLU A 331 -0.67 -21.55 -1.27
CA GLU A 331 0.08 -22.00 -0.07
C GLU A 331 0.53 -23.47 -0.16
N ALA A 332 -0.08 -24.26 -1.04
CA ALA A 332 0.32 -25.64 -1.31
C ALA A 332 1.55 -25.75 -2.22
N PHE A 333 2.15 -24.65 -2.68
CA PHE A 333 3.27 -24.65 -3.61
C PHE A 333 4.43 -23.79 -3.13
N ALA A 334 5.64 -24.32 -3.23
CA ALA A 334 6.89 -23.59 -3.06
C ALA A 334 7.85 -23.96 -4.19
N TYR A 335 8.45 -22.95 -4.81
CA TYR A 335 9.46 -23.08 -5.85
C TYR A 335 10.87 -23.10 -5.25
N GLU A 336 11.78 -23.85 -5.86
CA GLU A 336 13.18 -23.89 -5.46
C GLU A 336 14.10 -24.14 -6.66
N VAL A 337 15.10 -23.30 -6.82
CA VAL A 337 16.24 -23.50 -7.71
C VAL A 337 17.33 -24.23 -6.91
N VAL A 338 17.46 -25.54 -7.16
CA VAL A 338 18.38 -26.40 -6.41
C VAL A 338 19.83 -26.16 -6.81
N SER A 339 20.11 -26.03 -8.11
CA SER A 339 21.47 -25.74 -8.60
C SER A 339 21.50 -25.25 -10.05
N VAL A 340 22.60 -24.58 -10.40
CA VAL A 340 22.99 -24.29 -11.80
C VAL A 340 24.42 -24.78 -12.01
N THR A 341 24.64 -25.48 -13.12
CA THR A 341 25.94 -26.04 -13.53
C THR A 341 26.23 -25.69 -14.99
N ASN A 342 27.47 -25.92 -15.45
CA ASN A 342 27.93 -25.57 -16.81
C ASN A 342 27.70 -24.09 -17.15
N ALA A 343 27.99 -23.22 -16.19
CA ALA A 343 27.68 -21.79 -16.28
C ALA A 343 28.90 -20.91 -16.63
N ALA A 344 30.01 -21.50 -17.10
CA ALA A 344 31.14 -20.68 -17.56
C ALA A 344 30.81 -20.03 -18.92
N PRO A 345 31.48 -18.92 -19.30
CA PRO A 345 31.26 -18.28 -20.59
C PRO A 345 31.45 -19.26 -21.76
N GLY A 346 30.50 -19.26 -22.70
CA GLY A 346 30.42 -20.19 -23.83
C GLY A 346 29.89 -21.59 -23.50
N GLN A 347 29.51 -21.87 -22.24
CA GLN A 347 28.85 -23.12 -21.86
C GLN A 347 27.34 -22.97 -21.81
N VAL A 348 26.63 -24.06 -22.09
CA VAL A 348 25.17 -24.15 -21.97
C VAL A 348 24.82 -24.48 -20.52
N PRO A 349 24.20 -23.55 -19.76
CA PRO A 349 23.87 -23.78 -18.37
C PRO A 349 22.82 -24.88 -18.22
N THR A 350 23.00 -25.72 -17.21
CA THR A 350 22.08 -26.77 -16.81
C THR A 350 21.58 -26.49 -15.40
N ALA A 351 20.27 -26.34 -15.26
CA ALA A 351 19.63 -26.05 -13.98
C ALA A 351 18.84 -27.25 -13.45
N THR A 352 18.79 -27.35 -12.12
CA THR A 352 17.94 -28.29 -11.39
C THR A 352 16.97 -27.51 -10.51
N ILE A 353 15.68 -27.82 -10.59
CA ILE A 353 14.62 -27.20 -9.78
C ILE A 353 13.85 -28.25 -8.99
N ARG A 354 13.12 -27.79 -7.98
CA ARG A 354 12.15 -28.56 -7.21
C ARG A 354 10.89 -27.72 -6.98
N VAL A 355 9.74 -28.40 -6.97
CA VAL A 355 8.47 -27.82 -6.50
C VAL A 355 7.93 -28.71 -5.39
N SER A 356 7.58 -28.10 -4.25
CA SER A 356 7.12 -28.83 -3.06
C SER A 356 5.87 -28.22 -2.47
N ASN A 357 5.15 -29.01 -1.67
CA ASN A 357 4.12 -28.53 -0.78
C ASN A 357 4.72 -28.26 0.61
N PRO A 358 4.84 -26.99 1.04
CA PRO A 358 5.44 -26.67 2.35
C PRO A 358 4.57 -27.13 3.53
N GLN A 359 3.27 -27.39 3.32
CA GLN A 359 2.34 -27.78 4.38
C GLN A 359 2.52 -29.24 4.82
N ASP A 360 2.95 -30.13 3.92
CA ASP A 360 3.14 -31.56 4.21
C ASP A 360 4.53 -32.11 3.85
N GLY A 361 5.37 -31.31 3.20
CA GLY A 361 6.74 -31.65 2.80
C GLY A 361 6.85 -32.56 1.57
N THR A 362 5.75 -32.79 0.85
CA THR A 362 5.75 -33.58 -0.38
C THR A 362 6.31 -32.79 -1.57
N THR A 363 6.76 -33.49 -2.61
CA THR A 363 7.25 -32.88 -3.86
C THR A 363 6.31 -33.17 -5.01
N TYR A 364 6.11 -32.18 -5.89
CA TYR A 364 5.32 -32.33 -7.11
C TYR A 364 6.14 -32.93 -8.24
N ASP A 365 5.51 -33.81 -9.02
CA ASP A 365 6.05 -34.20 -10.33
C ASP A 365 5.60 -33.20 -11.39
N ILE A 366 6.50 -32.30 -11.81
CA ILE A 366 6.19 -31.26 -12.80
C ILE A 366 5.95 -31.82 -14.21
N ASN A 367 6.31 -33.10 -14.46
CA ASN A 367 6.07 -33.79 -15.73
C ASN A 367 4.74 -34.55 -15.76
N ASP A 368 3.98 -34.59 -14.65
CA ASP A 368 2.65 -35.19 -14.65
C ASP A 368 1.73 -34.41 -15.61
N ALA A 369 1.30 -35.07 -16.69
CA ALA A 369 0.46 -34.46 -17.72
C ALA A 369 -0.91 -34.01 -17.21
N ALA A 370 -1.37 -34.51 -16.06
CA ALA A 370 -2.58 -34.05 -15.37
C ALA A 370 -2.26 -33.10 -14.20
N GLY A 371 -0.98 -32.84 -13.95
CA GLY A 371 -0.49 -32.04 -12.84
C GLY A 371 -0.62 -30.53 -13.09
N PRO A 372 -0.49 -29.73 -12.02
CA PRO A 372 -0.76 -28.28 -12.04
C PRO A 372 0.20 -27.47 -12.91
N PHE A 373 1.28 -28.07 -13.41
CA PHE A 373 2.27 -27.42 -14.29
C PHE A 373 2.17 -27.83 -15.76
N GLN A 374 1.20 -28.69 -16.11
CA GLN A 374 1.02 -29.22 -17.47
C GLN A 374 -0.39 -28.96 -18.05
N ILE A 375 -1.27 -28.32 -17.28
CA ILE A 375 -2.67 -28.08 -17.65
C ILE A 375 -3.00 -26.59 -17.76
N GLY A 376 -4.13 -26.29 -18.42
CA GLY A 376 -4.67 -24.94 -18.51
C GLY A 376 -3.68 -23.95 -19.11
N SER A 377 -3.52 -22.81 -18.44
CA SER A 377 -2.54 -21.79 -18.80
C SER A 377 -1.27 -21.84 -17.96
N SER A 378 -1.04 -22.93 -17.20
CA SER A 378 0.11 -23.05 -16.30
C SER A 378 1.44 -22.75 -17.00
N ARG A 379 2.42 -22.30 -16.22
CA ARG A 379 3.75 -21.99 -16.69
C ARG A 379 4.79 -22.30 -15.61
N LEU A 380 5.96 -22.77 -16.04
CA LEU A 380 7.11 -22.93 -15.16
C LEU A 380 8.39 -22.72 -15.97
N ASN A 381 9.03 -21.58 -15.74
CA ASN A 381 10.23 -21.15 -16.45
C ASN A 381 11.32 -20.77 -15.45
N LEU A 382 12.57 -21.01 -15.84
CA LEU A 382 13.73 -20.48 -15.14
C LEU A 382 14.40 -19.44 -16.03
N ASP A 383 14.57 -18.23 -15.51
CA ASP A 383 15.28 -17.14 -16.17
C ASP A 383 16.73 -17.08 -15.67
N ILE A 384 17.69 -17.18 -16.58
CA ILE A 384 19.13 -17.04 -16.33
C ILE A 384 19.56 -15.64 -16.75
N ALA A 385 19.93 -14.80 -15.78
CA ALA A 385 20.27 -13.39 -15.95
C ALA A 385 21.69 -13.07 -15.45
N TRP A 386 22.32 -12.02 -15.99
CA TRP A 386 23.68 -11.63 -15.60
C TRP A 386 24.00 -10.15 -15.84
N THR A 387 25.01 -9.59 -15.16
CA THR A 387 25.66 -10.12 -13.95
C THR A 387 24.82 -9.77 -12.73
N SER A 388 24.92 -10.49 -11.60
CA SER A 388 24.14 -10.18 -10.39
C SER A 388 24.35 -8.74 -9.89
N ALA A 389 25.50 -8.13 -10.21
CA ALA A 389 25.79 -6.72 -9.94
C ALA A 389 24.97 -5.77 -10.84
N ALA A 390 25.03 -5.90 -12.17
CA ALA A 390 24.42 -4.93 -13.09
C ALA A 390 23.03 -5.34 -13.62
N LEU A 391 22.82 -6.64 -13.85
CA LEU A 391 21.65 -7.27 -14.50
C LEU A 391 21.31 -6.73 -15.90
N GLY A 392 22.31 -6.27 -16.66
CA GLY A 392 22.08 -5.78 -18.02
C GLY A 392 21.88 -6.86 -19.09
N ASN A 393 22.07 -8.15 -18.76
CA ASN A 393 22.03 -9.31 -19.67
C ASN A 393 22.79 -9.08 -20.98
N LEU A 394 23.96 -8.45 -20.84
CA LEU A 394 24.81 -8.04 -21.96
C LEU A 394 25.22 -9.24 -22.80
N ASP A 395 25.45 -9.01 -24.09
CA ASP A 395 25.99 -9.99 -25.03
C ASP A 395 27.08 -9.32 -25.88
N PRO A 396 28.25 -9.03 -25.29
CA PRO A 396 29.26 -8.17 -25.93
C PRO A 396 29.88 -8.79 -27.19
N ASN A 397 29.73 -10.10 -27.38
CA ASN A 397 30.25 -10.82 -28.54
C ASN A 397 29.15 -11.29 -29.51
N ASP A 398 27.89 -10.87 -29.30
CA ASP A 398 26.73 -11.27 -30.10
C ASP A 398 26.61 -12.80 -30.25
N ASP A 399 26.85 -13.54 -29.17
CA ASP A 399 26.82 -15.00 -29.16
C ASP A 399 25.40 -15.55 -29.27
N LEU A 400 24.40 -14.80 -28.80
CA LEU A 400 22.98 -15.15 -28.91
C LEU A 400 22.38 -14.78 -30.27
N ALA A 401 23.12 -14.04 -31.11
CA ALA A 401 22.72 -13.59 -32.44
C ALA A 401 21.31 -12.98 -32.43
N ARG A 402 21.08 -12.04 -31.50
CA ARG A 402 19.74 -11.45 -31.30
C ARG A 402 19.36 -10.67 -32.57
N PRO A 403 18.12 -10.83 -33.09
CA PRO A 403 17.68 -10.01 -34.22
C PRO A 403 17.74 -8.52 -33.91
N ALA A 404 18.09 -7.68 -34.89
CA ALA A 404 18.10 -6.22 -34.74
C ALA A 404 16.69 -5.65 -34.43
N ASP A 405 15.64 -6.36 -34.87
CA ASP A 405 14.24 -6.08 -34.55
C ASP A 405 13.75 -6.90 -33.36
N SER A 406 14.65 -7.48 -32.56
CA SER A 406 14.28 -8.27 -31.40
C SER A 406 13.40 -7.44 -30.49
N GLY A 407 12.37 -8.11 -29.97
CA GLY A 407 11.33 -7.44 -29.23
C GLY A 407 11.85 -6.80 -27.96
N ALA A 408 12.61 -7.54 -27.14
CA ALA A 408 13.12 -7.06 -25.86
C ALA A 408 14.66 -7.02 -25.90
N PRO A 409 15.27 -5.82 -25.88
CA PRO A 409 16.71 -5.68 -25.76
C PRO A 409 17.17 -6.39 -24.48
N PHE A 410 18.14 -7.30 -24.61
CA PHE A 410 18.84 -7.89 -23.46
C PHE A 410 17.92 -8.58 -22.41
N ALA A 411 16.99 -9.42 -22.88
CA ALA A 411 16.26 -10.40 -22.05
C ALA A 411 17.15 -11.55 -21.52
N PRO A 412 16.81 -12.19 -20.39
CA PRO A 412 17.53 -13.36 -19.87
C PRO A 412 17.37 -14.60 -20.76
N ILE A 413 18.24 -15.61 -20.58
CA ILE A 413 18.05 -16.93 -21.19
C ILE A 413 16.95 -17.66 -20.43
N GLN A 414 15.94 -18.19 -21.14
CA GLN A 414 14.83 -18.91 -20.51
C GLN A 414 14.96 -20.43 -20.67
N ILE A 415 14.75 -21.16 -19.58
CA ILE A 415 14.61 -22.62 -19.56
C ILE A 415 13.16 -22.95 -19.24
N ASN A 416 12.41 -23.42 -20.24
CA ASN A 416 11.03 -23.87 -20.03
C ASN A 416 11.02 -25.26 -19.38
N PHE A 417 10.55 -25.38 -18.14
CA PHE A 417 10.52 -26.65 -17.40
C PHE A 417 9.28 -27.50 -17.66
N GLN A 418 8.30 -27.02 -18.44
CA GLN A 418 7.11 -27.78 -18.81
C GLN A 418 7.37 -28.83 -19.90
N SER A 419 8.56 -28.86 -20.50
CA SER A 419 8.91 -29.86 -21.52
C SER A 419 10.36 -30.30 -21.43
N GLY A 420 10.63 -31.59 -21.57
CA GLY A 420 12.00 -32.13 -21.70
C GLY A 420 12.86 -32.04 -20.45
N ALA A 421 12.29 -31.70 -19.29
CA ALA A 421 12.99 -31.78 -18.00
C ALA A 421 13.09 -33.24 -17.52
N VAL A 422 14.26 -33.64 -17.03
CA VAL A 422 14.52 -35.01 -16.56
C VAL A 422 14.39 -35.06 -15.05
N GLY A 423 13.41 -35.82 -14.55
CA GLY A 423 13.21 -36.07 -13.12
C GLY A 423 14.18 -37.13 -12.58
N ASP A 424 14.68 -36.93 -11.36
CA ASP A 424 15.58 -37.88 -10.67
C ASP A 424 14.84 -38.94 -9.82
N GLY A 425 13.51 -38.84 -9.75
CA GLY A 425 12.65 -39.70 -8.92
C GLY A 425 12.49 -39.25 -7.45
N ASN A 426 13.16 -38.17 -7.04
CA ASN A 426 13.09 -37.57 -5.71
C ASN A 426 12.50 -36.14 -5.75
N GLY A 427 11.79 -35.78 -6.82
CA GLY A 427 11.16 -34.47 -6.99
C GLY A 427 12.07 -33.37 -7.56
N ASN A 428 13.32 -33.69 -7.93
CA ASN A 428 14.19 -32.74 -8.62
C ASN A 428 14.13 -32.95 -10.14
N PHE A 429 14.09 -31.84 -10.88
CA PHE A 429 13.99 -31.83 -12.34
C PHE A 429 15.14 -31.04 -12.93
N THR A 430 15.86 -31.65 -13.87
CA THR A 430 17.05 -31.05 -14.49
C THR A 430 16.82 -30.79 -15.97
N LYS A 431 17.19 -29.59 -16.44
CA LYS A 431 17.12 -29.22 -17.85
C LYS A 431 18.25 -28.25 -18.23
N ALA A 432 18.82 -28.44 -19.41
CA ALA A 432 19.77 -27.51 -20.02
C ALA A 432 19.04 -26.39 -20.77
N ALA A 433 19.64 -25.20 -20.78
CA ALA A 433 19.19 -24.10 -21.63
C ALA A 433 19.34 -24.43 -23.12
N SER A 434 18.66 -23.66 -23.98
CA SER A 434 18.89 -23.67 -25.43
C SER A 434 20.20 -23.00 -25.83
N ASP A 435 20.58 -21.98 -25.07
CA ASP A 435 21.65 -21.06 -25.42
C ASP A 435 22.77 -21.10 -24.38
N ALA A 436 23.99 -20.78 -24.82
CA ALA A 436 25.13 -20.65 -23.93
C ALA A 436 25.12 -19.31 -23.21
N ILE A 437 25.73 -19.25 -22.02
CA ILE A 437 26.10 -17.95 -21.44
C ILE A 437 27.07 -17.28 -22.41
N PRO A 438 26.84 -16.02 -22.81
CA PRO A 438 27.72 -15.34 -23.75
C PRO A 438 29.17 -15.33 -23.30
N THR A 439 30.08 -15.44 -24.26
CA THR A 439 31.49 -15.21 -24.05
C THR A 439 31.73 -13.75 -23.68
N GLY A 440 32.79 -13.49 -22.91
CA GLY A 440 33.09 -12.13 -22.42
C GLY A 440 32.35 -11.75 -21.14
N ILE A 441 31.35 -12.52 -20.69
CA ILE A 441 30.69 -12.30 -19.39
C ILE A 441 31.61 -12.71 -18.24
N THR A 442 31.66 -11.87 -17.22
CA THR A 442 32.44 -12.09 -15.99
C THR A 442 31.57 -11.91 -14.75
N GLY A 443 31.91 -12.57 -13.65
CA GLY A 443 31.27 -12.41 -12.35
C GLY A 443 30.33 -13.56 -12.01
N SER A 444 29.13 -13.21 -11.55
CA SER A 444 28.07 -14.13 -11.12
C SER A 444 26.76 -13.83 -11.84
N GLY A 445 25.88 -14.82 -11.95
CA GLY A 445 24.53 -14.70 -12.53
C GLY A 445 23.44 -15.03 -11.51
N LEU A 446 22.19 -14.80 -11.90
CA LEU A 446 20.99 -15.18 -11.15
C LEU A 446 20.17 -16.18 -11.96
N ALA A 447 19.67 -17.20 -11.28
CA ALA A 447 18.66 -18.12 -11.81
C ALA A 447 17.37 -17.90 -11.05
N VAL A 448 16.32 -17.50 -11.75
CA VAL A 448 15.04 -17.13 -11.16
C VAL A 448 13.96 -18.06 -11.65
N LEU A 449 13.35 -18.83 -10.75
CA LEU A 449 12.25 -19.73 -11.05
C LEU A 449 10.94 -18.99 -10.88
N GLU A 450 10.25 -18.78 -11.99
CA GLU A 450 8.97 -18.09 -12.06
C GLU A 450 7.93 -18.98 -12.75
N GLY A 451 6.67 -18.74 -12.45
CA GLY A 451 5.61 -19.60 -12.96
C GLY A 451 4.30 -19.40 -12.24
N ARG A 452 3.28 -20.07 -12.80
CA ARG A 452 1.95 -20.15 -12.21
C ARG A 452 1.47 -21.58 -12.32
N ALA A 453 1.10 -22.15 -11.19
CA ALA A 453 0.37 -23.42 -11.15
C ALA A 453 -1.07 -23.17 -11.60
N ALA A 454 -1.68 -24.14 -12.28
CA ALA A 454 -3.11 -24.14 -12.60
C ALA A 454 -3.81 -25.23 -11.79
N VAL A 455 -4.86 -24.87 -11.06
CA VAL A 455 -5.65 -25.79 -10.24
C VAL A 455 -7.15 -25.60 -10.53
N ASP A 456 -7.94 -26.65 -10.32
CA ASP A 456 -9.40 -26.56 -10.46
C ASP A 456 -9.99 -25.95 -9.18
N ILE A 457 -10.54 -24.74 -9.30
CA ILE A 457 -11.29 -24.04 -8.26
C ILE A 457 -12.72 -23.89 -8.77
N ASP A 458 -13.66 -24.48 -8.03
CA ASP A 458 -15.10 -24.41 -8.32
C ASP A 458 -15.51 -24.81 -9.76
N GLY A 459 -14.77 -25.74 -10.37
CA GLY A 459 -15.05 -26.27 -11.71
C GLY A 459 -14.40 -25.50 -12.85
N SER A 460 -13.49 -24.56 -12.54
CA SER A 460 -12.68 -23.80 -13.50
C SER A 460 -11.19 -23.94 -13.18
N LEU A 461 -10.34 -23.85 -14.20
CA LEU A 461 -8.89 -23.79 -13.97
C LEU A 461 -8.46 -22.36 -13.71
N ASP A 462 -7.88 -22.14 -12.54
CA ASP A 462 -7.39 -20.84 -12.07
C ASP A 462 -5.88 -20.87 -11.88
N ASN A 463 -5.24 -19.73 -12.13
CA ASN A 463 -3.79 -19.59 -11.97
C ASN A 463 -3.46 -19.14 -10.56
N LEU A 464 -2.38 -19.69 -10.01
CA LEU A 464 -1.93 -19.41 -8.65
C LEU A 464 -0.68 -18.52 -8.65
N PRO A 465 -0.67 -17.41 -7.88
CA PRO A 465 0.49 -16.54 -7.73
C PRO A 465 1.51 -17.11 -6.73
N VAL A 466 2.27 -18.11 -7.16
CA VAL A 466 3.30 -18.75 -6.32
C VAL A 466 4.57 -17.89 -6.31
N SER A 467 5.15 -17.68 -5.13
CA SER A 467 6.37 -16.88 -4.98
C SER A 467 7.53 -17.47 -5.77
N SER A 468 8.22 -16.63 -6.53
CA SER A 468 9.40 -16.99 -7.31
C SER A 468 10.60 -17.25 -6.40
N ASP A 469 11.47 -18.18 -6.81
CA ASP A 469 12.72 -18.48 -6.09
C ASP A 469 13.94 -18.02 -6.89
N VAL A 470 15.00 -17.63 -6.19
CA VAL A 470 16.20 -17.04 -6.78
C VAL A 470 17.45 -17.69 -6.22
N LEU A 471 18.33 -18.13 -7.11
CA LEU A 471 19.65 -18.64 -6.78
C LEU A 471 20.74 -17.86 -7.52
N ALA A 472 21.71 -17.30 -6.80
CA ALA A 472 22.93 -16.80 -7.40
C ALA A 472 23.88 -17.96 -7.76
N PHE A 473 24.54 -17.87 -8.92
CA PHE A 473 25.54 -18.84 -9.35
C PHE A 473 26.79 -18.15 -9.93
N ALA A 474 27.93 -18.82 -9.83
CA ALA A 474 29.19 -18.30 -10.34
C ALA A 474 29.33 -18.54 -11.86
N ILE A 475 29.70 -17.49 -12.61
CA ILE A 475 30.07 -17.59 -14.03
C ILE A 475 31.59 -17.69 -14.15
N THR A 476 32.30 -16.69 -13.62
CA THR A 476 33.77 -16.68 -13.51
C THR A 476 34.26 -16.47 -12.09
N ASP A 477 33.40 -16.02 -11.17
CA ASP A 477 33.78 -15.84 -9.77
C ASP A 477 34.13 -17.18 -9.12
N ALA A 478 35.00 -17.14 -8.11
CA ALA A 478 35.32 -18.33 -7.32
C ALA A 478 34.11 -18.82 -6.49
N ALA A 479 33.22 -17.89 -6.12
CA ALA A 479 31.97 -18.14 -5.41
C ALA A 479 30.91 -17.15 -5.91
N ALA A 480 29.66 -17.62 -6.00
CA ALA A 480 28.54 -16.80 -6.43
C ALA A 480 28.39 -15.56 -5.54
N GLN A 481 28.17 -14.41 -6.17
CA GLN A 481 27.87 -13.15 -5.50
C GLN A 481 26.38 -12.85 -5.63
N GLU A 482 25.72 -12.64 -4.49
CA GLU A 482 24.33 -12.21 -4.44
C GLU A 482 24.15 -10.83 -5.07
N ARG A 483 22.92 -10.59 -5.56
CA ARG A 483 22.53 -9.25 -5.98
C ARG A 483 22.35 -8.35 -4.76
N ARG A 484 22.72 -7.08 -4.90
CA ARG A 484 22.44 -6.05 -3.88
C ARG A 484 20.93 -5.98 -3.61
N LYS A 485 20.56 -5.95 -2.33
CA LYS A 485 19.18 -5.72 -1.90
C LYS A 485 18.99 -4.23 -1.64
N ILE A 486 18.01 -3.64 -2.32
CA ILE A 486 17.71 -2.20 -2.26
C ILE A 486 16.29 -1.98 -1.74
N VAL A 487 15.33 -2.70 -2.30
CA VAL A 487 13.94 -2.71 -1.84
C VAL A 487 13.62 -4.04 -1.15
N ASN A 488 12.56 -4.05 -0.34
CA ASN A 488 12.05 -5.27 0.29
C ASN A 488 10.65 -5.60 -0.27
N ILE A 489 10.45 -6.84 -0.71
CA ILE A 489 9.13 -7.30 -1.18
C ILE A 489 8.06 -7.21 -0.09
N ASP A 490 8.42 -7.39 1.18
CA ASP A 490 7.47 -7.28 2.29
C ASP A 490 6.89 -5.85 2.37
N LYS A 491 7.74 -4.84 2.14
CA LYS A 491 7.31 -3.44 2.08
C LYS A 491 6.37 -3.15 0.90
N CYS A 492 6.58 -3.82 -0.24
CA CYS A 492 5.61 -3.78 -1.34
C CYS A 492 4.28 -4.43 -0.93
N ASN A 493 4.35 -5.55 -0.20
CA ASN A 493 3.19 -6.31 0.24
C ASN A 493 2.42 -5.68 1.40
N ASP A 494 2.97 -4.67 2.09
CA ASP A 494 2.20 -3.84 3.01
C ASP A 494 0.98 -3.22 2.29
N CYS A 495 1.20 -2.75 1.05
CA CYS A 495 0.16 -2.22 0.16
C CYS A 495 -0.45 -3.26 -0.79
N HIS A 496 0.31 -4.24 -1.29
CA HIS A 496 -0.16 -5.16 -2.36
C HIS A 496 -0.59 -6.55 -1.86
N LYS A 497 -0.34 -6.90 -0.59
CA LYS A 497 -0.45 -8.23 0.05
C LYS A 497 0.35 -9.36 -0.57
N ASN A 498 0.18 -9.59 -1.86
CA ASN A 498 1.01 -10.49 -2.64
C ASN A 498 1.14 -9.90 -4.04
N LEU A 499 2.19 -9.10 -4.25
CA LEU A 499 2.44 -8.47 -5.55
C LEU A 499 2.75 -9.56 -6.59
N ALA A 500 1.76 -9.84 -7.43
CA ALA A 500 1.85 -10.79 -8.52
C ALA A 500 1.52 -10.10 -9.85
N LEU A 501 2.43 -10.22 -10.82
CA LEU A 501 2.31 -9.55 -12.12
C LEU A 501 2.47 -10.53 -13.27
N HIS A 502 2.13 -10.05 -14.48
CA HIS A 502 2.19 -10.81 -15.73
C HIS A 502 1.32 -12.08 -15.72
N GLY A 503 0.10 -11.97 -15.20
CA GLY A 503 -0.83 -13.09 -15.08
C GLY A 503 -0.34 -14.15 -14.10
N ASP A 504 -0.02 -13.71 -12.87
CA ASP A 504 0.36 -14.57 -11.73
C ASP A 504 1.66 -15.35 -11.87
N ASN A 505 2.51 -15.03 -12.84
CA ASN A 505 3.79 -15.74 -13.03
C ASN A 505 4.91 -15.25 -12.12
N ARG A 506 4.94 -13.94 -11.85
CA ARG A 506 6.05 -13.25 -11.20
C ARG A 506 5.52 -12.69 -9.91
N SER A 507 5.91 -13.30 -8.81
CA SER A 507 5.33 -13.02 -7.49
C SER A 507 6.37 -13.16 -6.39
N GLY A 508 6.22 -12.42 -5.30
CA GLY A 508 6.88 -12.68 -4.02
C GLY A 508 8.39 -12.48 -3.98
N ASN A 509 9.00 -11.85 -4.99
CA ASN A 509 10.44 -11.58 -5.02
C ASN A 509 10.74 -10.34 -5.85
N THR A 510 11.70 -9.50 -5.46
CA THR A 510 12.02 -8.27 -6.22
C THR A 510 12.96 -8.52 -7.39
N GLU A 511 13.83 -9.52 -7.26
CA GLU A 511 14.85 -9.85 -8.24
C GLU A 511 14.23 -10.42 -9.51
N VAL A 512 13.11 -11.15 -9.43
CA VAL A 512 12.34 -11.64 -10.60
C VAL A 512 11.89 -10.51 -11.54
N CYS A 513 11.64 -9.32 -11.00
CA CYS A 513 11.30 -8.16 -11.82
C CYS A 513 12.57 -7.65 -12.51
N SER A 514 13.64 -7.48 -11.76
CA SER A 514 14.89 -6.87 -12.22
C SER A 514 15.67 -7.70 -13.26
N THR A 515 15.38 -8.99 -13.42
CA THR A 515 16.00 -9.81 -14.49
C THR A 515 15.56 -9.38 -15.89
N CYS A 516 14.34 -8.85 -16.02
CA CYS A 516 13.77 -8.35 -17.26
C CYS A 516 13.66 -6.82 -17.29
N HIS A 517 13.20 -6.22 -16.18
CA HIS A 517 13.09 -4.78 -15.97
C HIS A 517 14.44 -4.19 -15.56
N ASN A 518 15.42 -4.31 -16.47
CA ASN A 518 16.78 -3.86 -16.27
C ASN A 518 17.08 -2.55 -17.02
N ALA A 519 18.29 -2.02 -16.84
CA ALA A 519 18.69 -0.71 -17.35
C ALA A 519 18.77 -0.60 -18.89
N ASN A 520 18.75 -1.72 -19.61
CA ASN A 520 18.78 -1.75 -21.08
C ASN A 520 17.38 -1.97 -21.68
N ALA A 521 16.35 -2.16 -20.85
CA ALA A 521 15.03 -2.56 -21.32
C ALA A 521 14.06 -1.38 -21.43
N THR A 522 13.32 -1.35 -22.53
CA THR A 522 12.17 -0.46 -22.77
C THR A 522 10.94 -1.28 -23.18
N ASP A 523 9.79 -0.63 -23.26
CA ASP A 523 8.55 -1.26 -23.75
C ASP A 523 8.44 -1.38 -25.28
N VAL A 524 9.52 -1.09 -26.01
CA VAL A 524 9.54 -1.02 -27.48
C VAL A 524 9.05 -2.30 -28.15
N GLN A 525 9.20 -3.46 -27.50
CA GLN A 525 8.63 -4.72 -27.99
C GLN A 525 7.13 -4.61 -28.22
N GLN A 526 6.44 -4.12 -27.19
CA GLN A 526 5.00 -4.10 -27.11
C GLN A 526 4.46 -2.84 -27.78
N ARG A 527 5.27 -1.77 -27.83
CA ARG A 527 4.91 -0.50 -28.46
C ARG A 527 5.15 -0.48 -29.96
N GLY A 528 6.29 -0.98 -30.44
CA GLY A 528 6.76 -0.86 -31.82
C GLY A 528 5.96 -1.64 -32.87
N VAL A 529 4.84 -2.25 -32.47
CA VAL A 529 3.89 -2.91 -33.37
C VAL A 529 2.81 -1.91 -33.74
N ALA A 530 2.96 -1.25 -34.90
CA ALA A 530 1.95 -0.34 -35.44
C ALA A 530 0.57 -1.03 -35.57
N ASP A 531 -0.49 -0.25 -35.45
CA ASP A 531 -1.90 -0.71 -35.48
C ASP A 531 -2.27 -1.64 -34.30
N THR A 532 -1.60 -1.50 -33.15
CA THR A 532 -1.98 -2.18 -31.90
C THR A 532 -2.62 -1.20 -30.91
N ALA A 533 -3.40 -1.74 -29.96
CA ALA A 533 -4.09 -0.95 -28.95
C ALA A 533 -3.14 -0.03 -28.18
N CYS A 534 -1.97 -0.54 -27.73
CA CYS A 534 -1.02 0.31 -27.03
C CYS A 534 -0.43 1.43 -27.91
N PHE A 535 -0.09 1.12 -29.17
CA PHE A 535 0.45 2.13 -30.09
C PHE A 535 -0.57 3.25 -30.33
N ASP A 536 -1.84 2.90 -30.50
CA ASP A 536 -2.91 3.87 -30.75
C ASP A 536 -3.19 4.75 -29.53
N GLU A 537 -3.06 4.21 -28.31
CA GLU A 537 -3.37 4.90 -27.05
C GLU A 537 -2.18 5.72 -26.53
N LEU A 538 -0.98 5.14 -26.47
CA LEU A 538 0.20 5.74 -25.85
C LEU A 538 1.19 6.32 -26.87
N GLY A 539 0.99 6.08 -28.16
CA GLY A 539 1.85 6.58 -29.23
C GLY A 539 3.16 5.80 -29.41
N PRO A 540 4.02 6.25 -30.35
CA PRO A 540 5.17 5.50 -30.83
C PRO A 540 6.43 5.60 -29.96
N ILE A 541 6.47 6.54 -29.00
CA ILE A 541 7.66 6.81 -28.19
C ILE A 541 7.77 5.75 -27.11
N GLU A 542 8.84 4.94 -27.15
CA GLU A 542 9.10 3.91 -26.15
C GLU A 542 9.28 4.50 -24.76
N ALA A 543 8.88 3.72 -23.75
CA ALA A 543 9.05 4.06 -22.35
C ALA A 543 10.13 3.17 -21.74
N PRO A 544 11.04 3.73 -20.92
CA PRO A 544 11.97 2.93 -20.11
C PRO A 544 11.20 2.02 -19.15
N ILE A 545 11.58 0.75 -19.10
CA ILE A 545 11.01 -0.22 -18.14
C ILE A 545 12.04 -0.73 -17.13
N ASP A 546 13.17 -0.03 -16.98
CA ASP A 546 14.11 -0.24 -15.88
C ASP A 546 13.39 -0.08 -14.55
N MET A 547 13.44 -1.10 -13.69
CA MET A 547 12.64 -1.20 -12.47
C MET A 547 12.77 0.04 -11.59
N LYS A 548 13.98 0.58 -11.43
CA LYS A 548 14.24 1.76 -10.58
C LYS A 548 13.60 3.04 -11.13
N HIS A 549 13.32 3.11 -12.43
CA HIS A 549 12.71 4.27 -13.07
C HIS A 549 11.19 4.08 -13.17
N MET A 550 10.78 2.93 -13.72
CA MET A 550 9.38 2.58 -13.93
C MET A 550 8.59 2.56 -12.62
N VAL A 551 9.10 1.92 -11.56
CA VAL A 551 8.38 1.81 -10.28
C VAL A 551 8.16 3.18 -9.64
N HIS A 552 9.18 4.05 -9.63
CA HIS A 552 9.00 5.41 -9.12
C HIS A 552 7.96 6.19 -9.93
N GLN A 553 8.02 6.11 -11.26
CA GLN A 553 7.08 6.83 -12.10
C GLN A 553 5.62 6.34 -11.98
N ILE A 554 5.42 5.02 -11.81
CA ILE A 554 4.09 4.44 -11.57
C ILE A 554 3.51 5.04 -10.30
N HIS A 555 4.24 5.00 -9.18
CA HIS A 555 3.75 5.52 -7.91
C HIS A 555 3.66 7.05 -7.89
N ALA A 556 4.51 7.75 -8.64
CA ALA A 556 4.41 9.19 -8.85
C ALA A 556 3.28 9.61 -9.81
N GLY A 557 2.56 8.65 -10.41
CA GLY A 557 1.43 8.91 -11.30
C GLY A 557 1.83 9.64 -12.58
N ASN A 558 2.97 9.30 -13.20
CA ASN A 558 3.50 10.09 -14.31
C ASN A 558 4.09 9.27 -15.48
N THR A 559 3.69 8.01 -15.63
CA THR A 559 4.12 7.15 -16.75
C THR A 559 2.97 6.32 -17.33
N ALA A 560 3.22 5.80 -18.54
CA ALA A 560 2.37 4.83 -19.20
C ALA A 560 3.25 3.89 -20.03
N VAL A 561 2.96 2.59 -19.99
CA VAL A 561 3.81 1.54 -20.59
C VAL A 561 2.98 0.54 -21.40
N CYS A 562 3.60 -0.03 -22.42
CA CYS A 562 3.02 -1.14 -23.18
C CYS A 562 3.33 -2.49 -22.55
N GLY A 563 2.28 -3.21 -22.15
CA GLY A 563 2.34 -4.53 -21.53
C GLY A 563 2.14 -5.69 -22.49
N TYR A 564 2.04 -6.89 -21.91
CA TYR A 564 1.86 -8.16 -22.65
C TYR A 564 0.65 -8.12 -23.60
N ARG A 565 0.82 -8.62 -24.83
CA ARG A 565 -0.18 -8.54 -25.93
C ARG A 565 -0.50 -7.11 -26.36
N ASN A 566 0.49 -6.22 -26.28
CA ASN A 566 0.37 -4.83 -26.72
C ASN A 566 -0.77 -4.09 -25.98
N SER A 567 -0.98 -4.40 -24.71
CA SER A 567 -1.94 -3.70 -23.84
C SER A 567 -1.36 -2.35 -23.40
N ALA A 568 -2.14 -1.29 -23.47
CA ALA A 568 -1.79 -0.03 -22.83
C ALA A 568 -2.05 -0.10 -21.32
N HIS A 569 -1.10 0.40 -20.55
CA HIS A 569 -1.24 0.63 -19.12
C HIS A 569 -0.91 2.09 -18.83
N ASP A 570 -1.94 2.90 -18.57
CA ASP A 570 -1.81 4.29 -18.18
C ASP A 570 -1.79 4.40 -16.65
N TYR A 571 -0.65 4.84 -16.09
CA TYR A 571 -0.48 5.05 -14.66
C TYR A 571 -0.54 6.53 -14.28
N THR A 572 -0.91 7.44 -15.19
CA THR A 572 -0.96 8.88 -14.90
C THR A 572 -2.04 9.28 -13.90
N GLY A 573 -3.01 8.39 -13.64
CA GLY A 573 -4.06 8.55 -12.64
C GLY A 573 -3.78 7.87 -11.29
N VAL A 574 -2.64 7.19 -11.13
CA VAL A 574 -2.31 6.50 -9.87
C VAL A 574 -2.21 7.51 -8.73
N VAL A 575 -2.92 7.23 -7.64
CA VAL A 575 -2.85 8.00 -6.40
C VAL A 575 -2.14 7.14 -5.36
N TYR A 576 -0.89 7.47 -5.05
CA TYR A 576 -0.15 6.81 -3.99
C TYR A 576 -0.79 7.11 -2.62
N PRO A 577 -1.16 6.08 -1.82
CA PRO A 577 -1.88 6.29 -0.56
C PRO A 577 -1.01 6.95 0.52
N GLY A 578 0.30 6.70 0.49
CA GLY A 578 1.28 7.29 1.40
C GLY A 578 1.88 8.58 0.86
N ARG A 579 3.07 8.88 1.34
CA ARG A 579 3.89 10.04 1.02
C ARG A 579 5.01 9.59 0.09
N LEU A 580 5.06 10.12 -1.13
CA LEU A 580 6.08 9.76 -2.12
C LEU A 580 7.52 10.06 -1.65
N ASN A 581 7.69 10.94 -0.67
CA ASN A 581 8.99 11.21 -0.05
C ASN A 581 9.34 10.25 1.09
N ASN A 582 8.48 9.29 1.47
CA ASN A 582 8.86 8.21 2.37
C ASN A 582 9.61 7.11 1.60
N CYS A 583 10.91 7.31 1.36
CA CYS A 583 11.74 6.33 0.67
C CYS A 583 11.71 4.95 1.34
N GLU A 584 11.63 4.91 2.67
CA GLU A 584 11.59 3.68 3.45
C GLU A 584 10.23 2.98 3.42
N GLY A 585 9.22 3.55 2.77
CA GLY A 585 8.01 2.82 2.37
C GLY A 585 8.31 1.69 1.36
N CYS A 586 9.46 1.69 0.70
CA CYS A 586 9.89 0.60 -0.21
C CYS A 586 11.35 0.17 0.02
N HIS A 587 12.24 1.12 0.28
CA HIS A 587 13.67 0.87 0.41
C HIS A 587 14.04 0.25 1.76
N LEU A 588 15.10 -0.55 1.77
CA LEU A 588 15.84 -0.87 2.98
C LEU A 588 16.56 0.40 3.46
N GLU A 589 16.73 0.52 4.78
CA GLU A 589 17.42 1.65 5.42
C GLU A 589 18.76 1.96 4.73
N GLY A 590 18.99 3.23 4.41
CA GLY A 590 20.22 3.72 3.78
C GLY A 590 20.46 3.29 2.32
N THR A 591 19.53 2.61 1.67
CA THR A 591 19.71 2.15 0.27
C THR A 591 19.16 3.10 -0.79
N TYR A 592 18.60 4.25 -0.39
CA TYR A 592 18.00 5.28 -1.25
C TYR A 592 18.98 6.40 -1.63
N TYR A 593 20.24 6.34 -1.19
CA TYR A 593 21.25 7.34 -1.54
C TYR A 593 21.80 7.17 -2.96
N PRO A 594 22.31 8.26 -3.59
CA PRO A 594 23.02 8.16 -4.85
C PRO A 594 24.21 7.20 -4.78
N VAL A 595 24.39 6.43 -5.83
CA VAL A 595 25.45 5.42 -5.96
C VAL A 595 26.60 5.92 -6.85
N ASP A 596 27.71 5.20 -6.83
CA ASP A 596 28.76 5.38 -7.83
C ASP A 596 28.17 5.12 -9.24
N PRO A 597 28.17 6.11 -10.15
CA PRO A 597 27.61 5.95 -11.49
C PRO A 597 28.37 4.90 -12.32
N ASP A 598 29.61 4.55 -11.98
CA ASP A 598 30.35 3.49 -12.68
C ASP A 598 29.94 2.08 -12.19
N ALA A 599 29.25 1.98 -11.05
CA ALA A 599 28.81 0.71 -10.46
C ALA A 599 27.44 0.24 -10.98
N VAL A 600 26.71 1.08 -11.71
CA VAL A 600 25.34 0.83 -12.18
C VAL A 600 25.16 1.30 -13.62
N LEU A 601 24.36 0.57 -14.40
CA LEU A 601 24.10 0.93 -15.79
C LEU A 601 23.12 2.10 -15.91
N ALA A 602 23.32 2.88 -16.97
CA ALA A 602 22.43 3.96 -17.40
C ALA A 602 21.10 3.40 -17.92
N THR A 603 20.00 4.13 -17.72
CA THR A 603 18.65 3.69 -18.12
C THR A 603 18.39 4.06 -19.58
N THR A 604 18.23 3.06 -20.46
CA THR A 604 17.85 3.26 -21.88
C THR A 604 16.47 3.90 -21.95
N ILE A 605 16.34 4.96 -22.75
CA ILE A 605 15.08 5.65 -23.07
C ILE A 605 14.75 5.58 -24.57
N ASP A 606 15.72 5.25 -25.41
CA ASP A 606 15.56 4.95 -26.83
C ASP A 606 16.51 3.81 -27.16
N SER A 607 15.97 2.68 -27.65
CA SER A 607 16.74 1.45 -27.93
C SER A 607 17.39 1.47 -29.32
N GLY A 608 17.38 2.62 -30.00
CA GLY A 608 18.02 2.78 -31.30
C GLY A 608 17.34 2.01 -32.43
N ALA A 609 18.06 1.92 -33.54
CA ALA A 609 17.58 1.23 -34.74
C ALA A 609 17.94 -0.26 -34.71
N ASP A 610 19.02 -0.64 -34.02
CA ASP A 610 19.50 -2.02 -33.89
C ASP A 610 19.48 -2.47 -32.44
N ARG A 611 18.41 -3.16 -32.04
CA ARG A 611 18.18 -3.61 -30.66
C ARG A 611 19.05 -4.80 -30.24
N SER A 612 19.94 -5.25 -31.12
CA SER A 612 20.94 -6.27 -30.79
C SER A 612 22.22 -5.69 -30.19
N ILE A 613 22.42 -4.37 -30.33
CA ILE A 613 23.58 -3.63 -29.83
C ILE A 613 23.13 -2.51 -28.88
N LEU A 614 24.08 -1.92 -28.16
CA LEU A 614 23.81 -0.80 -27.22
C LEU A 614 24.40 0.53 -27.71
N ILE A 615 25.24 0.51 -28.74
CA ILE A 615 26.02 1.68 -29.14
C ILE A 615 25.21 2.78 -29.83
N ASP A 616 23.98 2.47 -30.24
CA ASP A 616 23.00 3.43 -30.77
C ASP A 616 21.86 3.74 -29.79
N ASP A 617 21.88 3.19 -28.57
CA ASP A 617 20.96 3.56 -27.50
C ASP A 617 21.16 5.00 -27.05
N VAL A 618 20.05 5.64 -26.68
CA VAL A 618 20.05 6.86 -25.86
C VAL A 618 19.62 6.51 -24.45
N ALA A 619 20.34 7.04 -23.46
CA ALA A 619 20.12 6.74 -22.06
C ALA A 619 20.20 7.98 -21.15
N ILE A 620 19.58 7.85 -19.98
CA ILE A 620 19.75 8.77 -18.85
C ILE A 620 20.81 8.20 -17.90
N SER A 621 21.74 9.04 -17.44
CA SER A 621 22.79 8.64 -16.50
C SER A 621 22.22 8.09 -15.17
N PRO A 622 22.94 7.21 -14.47
CA PRO A 622 22.32 6.30 -13.51
C PRO A 622 21.57 6.94 -12.33
N ASN A 623 22.16 7.94 -11.66
CA ASN A 623 21.49 8.62 -10.55
C ASN A 623 20.42 9.60 -11.07
N THR A 624 20.71 10.28 -12.17
CA THR A 624 19.78 11.21 -12.83
C THR A 624 18.49 10.50 -13.20
N ALA A 625 18.56 9.28 -13.74
CA ALA A 625 17.39 8.47 -14.09
C ALA A 625 16.48 8.17 -12.89
N VAL A 626 17.05 8.00 -11.69
CA VAL A 626 16.27 7.79 -10.46
C VAL A 626 15.63 9.11 -10.03
N CYS A 627 16.43 10.17 -9.85
CA CYS A 627 15.92 11.44 -9.32
C CYS A 627 14.88 12.09 -10.26
N SER A 628 15.10 12.00 -11.57
CA SER A 628 14.21 12.60 -12.57
C SER A 628 12.89 11.85 -12.77
N SER A 629 12.74 10.66 -12.19
CA SER A 629 11.45 9.94 -12.20
C SER A 629 10.37 10.67 -11.39
N CYS A 630 10.77 11.40 -10.35
CA CYS A 630 9.88 12.22 -9.51
C CYS A 630 10.14 13.73 -9.66
N HIS A 631 11.41 14.15 -9.77
CA HIS A 631 11.78 15.56 -9.90
C HIS A 631 11.83 16.00 -11.38
N THR A 632 10.65 16.20 -11.96
CA THR A 632 10.47 16.43 -13.42
C THR A 632 10.55 17.90 -13.86
N SER A 633 10.75 18.85 -12.94
CA SER A 633 10.79 20.28 -13.29
C SER A 633 12.05 20.67 -14.09
N ASP A 634 11.92 21.66 -14.98
CA ASP A 634 13.06 22.22 -15.74
C ASP A 634 14.24 22.64 -14.86
N LEU A 635 13.97 23.20 -13.67
CA LEU A 635 15.01 23.60 -12.74
C LEU A 635 15.79 22.40 -12.22
N ALA A 636 15.08 21.32 -11.85
CA ALA A 636 15.69 20.08 -11.39
C ALA A 636 16.54 19.44 -12.50
N SER A 637 16.01 19.34 -13.71
CA SER A 637 16.74 18.81 -14.88
C SER A 637 18.01 19.61 -15.17
N ASN A 638 17.93 20.95 -15.19
CA ASN A 638 19.11 21.80 -15.38
C ASN A 638 20.13 21.66 -14.24
N HIS A 639 19.67 21.50 -12.99
CA HIS A 639 20.56 21.24 -11.85
C HIS A 639 21.28 19.90 -11.98
N MET A 640 20.56 18.84 -12.36
CA MET A 640 21.15 17.51 -12.58
C MET A 640 22.22 17.58 -13.69
N THR A 641 21.93 18.24 -14.82
CA THR A 641 22.91 18.43 -15.90
C THR A 641 24.15 19.23 -15.46
N GLN A 642 23.97 20.28 -14.65
CA GLN A 642 25.10 21.05 -14.12
C GLN A 642 26.04 20.25 -13.21
N ASN A 643 25.52 19.17 -12.60
CA ASN A 643 26.28 18.29 -11.71
C ASN A 643 26.68 16.97 -12.40
N GLY A 644 26.75 16.99 -13.72
CA GLY A 644 27.29 15.90 -14.54
C GLY A 644 26.28 14.82 -14.92
N GLY A 645 24.99 14.99 -14.57
CA GLY A 645 23.92 14.18 -15.12
C GLY A 645 23.73 14.39 -16.62
N ASP A 646 23.27 13.37 -17.32
CA ASP A 646 23.04 13.41 -18.76
C ASP A 646 21.72 12.73 -19.09
N PHE A 647 20.84 13.44 -19.79
CA PHE A 647 19.52 12.95 -20.21
C PHE A 647 19.52 12.34 -21.61
N MET A 648 20.61 12.52 -22.36
CA MET A 648 20.75 12.13 -23.76
C MET A 648 22.13 11.49 -24.01
N ALA A 649 22.59 10.68 -23.05
CA ALA A 649 23.88 10.00 -23.14
C ALA A 649 23.82 8.82 -24.11
N GLY A 650 24.97 8.41 -24.62
CA GLY A 650 25.11 7.13 -25.33
C GLY A 650 25.54 6.00 -24.40
N LYS A 651 25.63 4.79 -24.94
CA LYS A 651 26.24 3.63 -24.30
C LYS A 651 27.37 3.06 -25.13
N ASP A 652 28.30 2.35 -24.49
CA ASP A 652 29.29 1.53 -25.19
C ASP A 652 28.79 0.08 -25.39
N GLU A 653 29.62 -0.77 -26.01
CA GLU A 653 29.31 -2.19 -26.26
C GLU A 653 29.05 -3.01 -24.98
N ASN A 654 29.48 -2.53 -23.82
CA ASN A 654 29.26 -3.14 -22.51
C ASN A 654 28.11 -2.46 -21.74
N GLY A 655 27.36 -1.56 -22.38
CA GLY A 655 26.29 -0.79 -21.76
C GLY A 655 26.77 0.30 -20.79
N ALA A 656 28.08 0.54 -20.69
CA ALA A 656 28.61 1.58 -19.85
C ALA A 656 28.27 2.96 -20.44
N LEU A 657 28.02 3.92 -19.56
CA LEU A 657 27.62 5.26 -19.94
C LEU A 657 28.73 5.94 -20.76
N THR A 658 28.38 6.41 -21.96
CA THR A 658 29.21 7.30 -22.77
C THR A 658 28.64 8.71 -22.67
N SER A 659 29.14 9.50 -21.72
CA SER A 659 28.72 10.88 -21.50
C SER A 659 29.92 11.83 -21.41
N SER A 660 29.65 13.11 -21.67
CA SER A 660 30.60 14.20 -21.38
C SER A 660 30.55 14.68 -19.91
N GLY A 661 29.51 14.28 -19.17
CA GLY A 661 29.32 14.54 -17.76
C GLY A 661 29.72 13.35 -16.89
N ALA A 662 30.10 13.62 -15.64
CA ALA A 662 30.30 12.62 -14.61
C ALA A 662 29.50 13.04 -13.38
N GLU A 663 28.56 12.21 -12.95
CA GLU A 663 27.66 12.54 -11.84
C GLU A 663 28.44 12.75 -10.54
N THR A 664 28.24 13.91 -9.90
CA THR A 664 28.82 14.21 -8.58
C THR A 664 27.76 14.27 -7.47
N CYS A 665 26.61 13.63 -7.69
CA CYS A 665 25.42 13.71 -6.84
C CYS A 665 25.72 13.37 -5.37
N ALA A 666 26.47 12.29 -5.13
CA ALA A 666 26.81 11.80 -3.79
C ALA A 666 27.64 12.79 -2.95
N LEU A 667 28.27 13.81 -3.55
CA LEU A 667 29.01 14.84 -2.81
C LEU A 667 28.07 15.73 -1.98
N CYS A 668 26.85 15.96 -2.48
CA CYS A 668 25.85 16.84 -1.88
C CYS A 668 24.67 16.05 -1.31
N HIS A 669 24.28 14.96 -1.96
CA HIS A 669 23.09 14.16 -1.68
C HIS A 669 23.38 12.82 -1.01
N GLY A 670 24.63 12.51 -0.69
CA GLY A 670 24.96 11.34 0.13
C GLY A 670 24.61 11.54 1.61
N GLU A 671 24.74 10.47 2.38
CA GLU A 671 24.54 10.49 3.84
C GLU A 671 25.48 11.51 4.53
N GLY A 672 24.91 12.30 5.44
CA GLY A 672 25.55 13.37 6.21
C GLY A 672 26.01 14.58 5.37
N ARG A 673 25.58 14.68 4.10
CA ARG A 673 26.01 15.78 3.20
C ARG A 673 25.09 16.99 3.31
N SER A 674 25.49 18.08 2.64
CA SER A 674 24.81 19.38 2.75
C SER A 674 23.35 19.37 2.27
N ALA A 675 22.98 18.43 1.41
CA ALA A 675 21.63 18.19 0.91
C ALA A 675 21.32 16.69 0.96
N ASP A 676 21.66 16.06 2.09
CA ASP A 676 21.39 14.66 2.41
C ASP A 676 19.96 14.25 2.00
N VAL A 677 19.82 13.11 1.30
CA VAL A 677 18.53 12.63 0.81
C VAL A 677 17.58 12.28 1.94
N GLY A 678 18.04 11.60 2.99
CA GLY A 678 17.22 11.24 4.16
C GLY A 678 16.66 12.48 4.84
N VAL A 679 17.50 13.50 5.07
CA VAL A 679 17.08 14.77 5.66
C VAL A 679 16.16 15.56 4.74
N ALA A 680 16.48 15.65 3.44
CA ALA A 680 15.71 16.44 2.48
C ALA A 680 14.31 15.86 2.22
N HIS A 681 14.15 14.54 2.36
CA HIS A 681 12.87 13.86 2.23
C HIS A 681 12.16 13.67 3.58
N GLY A 682 12.81 13.99 4.70
CA GLY A 682 12.24 13.87 6.05
C GLY A 682 12.01 12.42 6.47
N ILE A 683 12.88 11.49 6.07
CA ILE A 683 12.68 10.05 6.26
C ILE A 683 12.45 9.70 7.74
N ASP A 684 13.31 10.21 8.62
CA ASP A 684 13.23 9.96 10.07
C ASP A 684 11.94 10.51 10.73
N THR A 685 11.17 11.37 10.03
CA THR A 685 9.90 11.91 10.53
C THR A 685 8.71 10.98 10.31
N PHE A 686 8.89 9.92 9.51
CA PHE A 686 7.86 8.90 9.30
C PHE A 686 7.91 7.77 10.34
N GLU A 687 9.08 7.49 10.93
CA GLU A 687 9.24 6.44 11.96
C GLU A 687 8.72 6.88 13.35
N SER A 688 8.40 8.16 13.53
CA SER A 688 8.19 8.81 14.83
C SER A 688 6.76 9.29 15.10
N ASN A 689 5.74 8.79 14.39
CA ASN A 689 4.32 9.11 14.67
C ASN A 689 3.46 7.87 14.92
#